data_AF-A0A3A1Y8W9-F1
#
_entry.id   AF-A0A3A1Y8W9-F1
#
_cell.length_a   1.000
_cell.length_b   1.000
_cell.length_c   1.000
_cell.angle_alpha   90.00
_cell.angle_beta   90.00
_cell.angle_gamma   90.00
#
_symmetry.space_group_name_H-M   'P 1'
#
loop_
_entity.id
_entity.type
_entity.pdbx_description
1 polymer ?
#
loop_
_entity_poly.entity_id
_entity_poly.type
_entity_poly.pdbx_seq_one_letter_code
_entity_poly.pdbx_strand_id
1 'polypeptide(L)'
;MSLQISRKINIGIVGVKKSGFETAKFLLTNQDHNQYQITLFDDKPDFELISILQSINSSVSLYPLNTPEILAQQNFLIVSPGIPKNHQAFTLALEKGVKVIGDIELFARVKNESKDPIFRNAPVIGITGSNGKTTVTELTTHILKHLGYNVAMAGNVGIPIMSTLSETFNYYVLELSSYQLETTKNLKLRVGTILNITPDHLDRYESFKEYSEAKHHIYDLSQSLLYNKIDQNTWPGNENAKKHMTAFTSDPVNNPASYFYDPKKKTLNIPALYGNASSISYVSIPVKDFQLQGLHNYENILAAIALVRLTLQGHSEQQDKLIFEAAKSFKGLPHRFELVHTANNGVRFINDSKATNIGSVESALRSIDLHENGKLYLLMGGEGKKQDFSELAPAVAKIKNIEVLCYGRDAEEVAKCASNAQVFKEGTLEQVMNHIAPQLKSNDVVLLSPGCASLDQFKNYEHRGQVFTEIAKKYQKPSRFKRIGVKTLNTAQSFIHKLIYLGEKNHKEPYDIKLYDGYLLALIFSIFGLGIITVFSASTYMTVKQTGAIFNPKQALLMVIGVGAFLTSLCINSSLWRTLLPLMSIGTIGALLFVHTFGHSLNGAQRWISIMGFTFQPVELAKLCTFIYLSHYLVAISQDRNFKLIDMLGFTCFLAIMSILLLLQPDFGSTLMLGVISTITIIYITPNLKTLTYRAAPFIIVMVILLVIFVTNKAYLMNRITGFLDPYSDPYGKSYQVINSISAFSHGGFWGVGLGNSIFKSGYLTEANTDYILAIFGEEFGYIGIIILVTLEILLFLRMFKISHQTFFIYKRPFQAILVFTFVLWLAYQSLYNLGMTVAFLPTDGSTHPLISYGGSSYLVTFTALGITMRVDYENRLIANGHTFKEGRSQDIVLSFFNFLAEKFSKDKKFKHLKKARKSKP
;
A
#
# COMPACT_ATOMS: atom_id res chain seq x y z
N MET A 1 21.88 -67.73 42.97
CA MET A 1 20.55 -67.15 43.30
C MET A 1 20.79 -65.78 43.91
N SER A 2 20.77 -64.72 43.10
CA SER A 2 20.78 -63.33 43.57
C SER A 2 19.78 -62.56 42.72
N LEU A 3 18.50 -62.69 43.07
CA LEU A 3 17.42 -61.84 42.60
C LEU A 3 17.63 -60.43 43.17
N GLN A 4 18.48 -59.61 42.54
CA GLN A 4 18.34 -58.16 42.65
C GLN A 4 17.19 -57.76 41.73
N ILE A 5 15.95 -57.92 42.23
CA ILE A 5 14.80 -57.23 41.64
C ILE A 5 15.02 -55.75 41.94
N SER A 6 15.66 -55.02 41.03
CA SER A 6 15.67 -53.56 41.08
C SER A 6 14.21 -53.10 40.93
N ARG A 7 13.54 -52.76 42.03
CA ARG A 7 12.19 -52.16 41.99
C ARG A 7 12.27 -50.90 41.13
N LYS A 8 11.67 -50.92 39.95
CA LYS A 8 11.51 -49.73 39.13
C LYS A 8 10.68 -48.70 39.88
N ILE A 9 11.05 -47.44 39.77
CA ILE A 9 10.31 -46.32 40.33
C ILE A 9 9.21 -45.95 39.33
N ASN A 10 7.96 -46.07 39.77
CA ASN A 10 6.79 -45.72 38.98
C ASN A 10 6.60 -44.20 38.99
N ILE A 11 6.57 -43.57 37.82
CA ILE A 11 6.39 -42.13 37.67
C ILE A 11 5.19 -41.88 36.77
N GLY A 12 4.17 -41.25 37.33
CA GLY A 12 3.01 -40.77 36.59
C GLY A 12 3.25 -39.34 36.10
N ILE A 13 2.98 -39.07 34.82
CA ILE A 13 3.04 -37.72 34.24
C ILE A 13 1.62 -37.28 33.93
N VAL A 14 1.21 -36.18 34.54
CA VAL A 14 -0.18 -35.73 34.52
C VAL A 14 -0.31 -34.46 33.67
N GLY A 15 -0.97 -34.58 32.52
CA GLY A 15 -1.11 -33.57 31.48
C GLY A 15 0.06 -33.60 30.48
N VAL A 16 -0.15 -34.20 29.31
CA VAL A 16 0.87 -34.49 28.28
C VAL A 16 0.77 -33.49 27.11
N LYS A 17 0.69 -32.21 27.46
CA LYS A 17 0.99 -31.12 26.52
C LYS A 17 2.51 -30.89 26.48
N LYS A 18 2.94 -29.70 26.06
CA LYS A 18 4.36 -29.37 25.86
C LYS A 18 5.29 -29.67 27.06
N SER A 19 4.94 -29.23 28.28
CA SER A 19 5.79 -29.48 29.47
C SER A 19 5.79 -30.94 29.92
N GLY A 20 4.62 -31.60 29.95
CA GLY A 20 4.53 -33.02 30.30
C GLY A 20 5.25 -33.92 29.29
N PHE A 21 5.13 -33.61 28.00
CA PHE A 21 5.85 -34.31 26.94
C PHE A 21 7.38 -34.23 27.11
N GLU A 22 7.95 -33.03 27.29
CA GLU A 22 9.40 -32.87 27.49
C GLU A 22 9.89 -33.54 28.78
N THR A 23 9.05 -33.53 29.83
CA THR A 23 9.33 -34.25 31.08
C THR A 23 9.38 -35.77 30.84
N ALA A 24 8.40 -36.32 30.12
CA ALA A 24 8.33 -37.74 29.80
C ALA A 24 9.52 -38.16 28.94
N LYS A 25 9.80 -37.39 27.90
CA LYS A 25 10.92 -37.60 27.00
C LYS A 25 12.24 -37.61 27.76
N PHE A 26 12.48 -36.61 28.61
CA PHE A 26 13.68 -36.55 29.43
C PHE A 26 13.86 -37.82 30.29
N LEU A 27 12.81 -38.24 31.01
CA LEU A 27 12.88 -39.43 31.87
C LEU A 27 13.11 -40.73 31.11
N LEU A 28 12.58 -40.83 29.88
CA LEU A 28 12.77 -41.97 28.99
C LEU A 28 14.16 -42.02 28.34
N THR A 29 14.83 -40.87 28.19
CA THR A 29 16.14 -40.80 27.50
C THR A 29 17.33 -40.60 28.44
N ASN A 30 17.11 -40.30 29.72
CA ASN A 30 18.20 -40.08 30.68
C ASN A 30 18.98 -41.40 30.95
N GLN A 31 20.22 -41.28 31.46
CA GLN A 31 21.09 -42.43 31.76
C GLN A 31 20.45 -43.44 32.71
N ASP A 32 19.58 -42.99 33.61
CA ASP A 32 18.85 -43.84 34.56
C ASP A 32 17.48 -44.34 34.04
N HIS A 33 17.16 -44.19 32.76
CA HIS A 33 15.84 -44.54 32.20
C HIS A 33 15.37 -45.97 32.51
N ASN A 34 16.30 -46.93 32.62
CA ASN A 34 16.00 -48.32 32.96
C ASN A 34 15.44 -48.50 34.39
N GLN A 35 15.62 -47.51 35.26
CA GLN A 35 15.12 -47.50 36.64
C GLN A 35 13.70 -46.95 36.76
N TYR A 36 13.16 -46.32 35.71
CA TYR A 36 11.86 -45.66 35.73
C TYR A 36 10.81 -46.44 34.92
N GLN A 37 9.58 -46.45 35.42
CA GLN A 37 8.40 -46.87 34.65
C GLN A 37 7.46 -45.68 34.50
N ILE A 38 7.28 -45.22 33.27
CA ILE A 38 6.55 -43.99 32.96
C ILE A 38 5.10 -44.32 32.58
N THR A 39 4.16 -43.70 33.29
CA THR A 39 2.72 -43.78 33.00
C THR A 39 2.19 -42.38 32.69
N LEU A 40 1.40 -42.23 31.64
CA LEU A 40 0.82 -40.96 31.22
C LEU A 40 -0.64 -40.85 31.65
N PHE A 41 -1.04 -39.68 32.14
CA PHE A 41 -2.41 -39.36 32.54
C PHE A 41 -2.88 -38.07 31.86
N ASP A 42 -3.88 -38.15 30.97
CA ASP A 42 -4.45 -36.97 30.31
C ASP A 42 -5.90 -37.21 29.86
N ASP A 43 -6.79 -36.26 30.13
CA ASP A 43 -8.18 -36.29 29.67
C ASP A 43 -8.35 -35.76 28.24
N LYS A 44 -7.37 -34.99 27.74
CA LYS A 44 -7.34 -34.41 26.39
C LYS A 44 -5.98 -34.65 25.75
N PRO A 45 -5.61 -35.92 25.52
CA PRO A 45 -4.29 -36.29 25.02
C PRO A 45 -4.03 -35.74 23.61
N ASP A 46 -2.79 -35.32 23.38
CA ASP A 46 -2.25 -35.10 22.04
C ASP A 46 -1.63 -36.40 21.53
N PHE A 47 -2.34 -37.09 20.65
CA PHE A 47 -1.93 -38.40 20.16
C PHE A 47 -0.62 -38.38 19.35
N GLU A 48 -0.26 -37.25 18.74
CA GLU A 48 1.01 -37.13 18.03
C GLU A 48 2.17 -37.17 19.03
N LEU A 49 2.11 -36.38 20.10
CA LEU A 49 3.11 -36.37 21.17
C LEU A 49 3.24 -37.73 21.86
N ILE A 50 2.12 -38.41 22.11
CA ILE A 50 2.11 -39.72 22.76
C ILE A 50 2.74 -40.79 21.87
N SER A 51 2.45 -40.77 20.57
CA SER A 51 3.05 -41.71 19.62
C SER A 51 4.58 -41.61 19.59
N ILE A 52 5.13 -40.40 19.72
CA ILE A 52 6.58 -40.16 19.83
C ILE A 52 7.12 -40.80 21.11
N LEU A 53 6.48 -40.60 22.27
CA LEU A 53 6.91 -41.19 23.54
C LEU A 53 6.87 -42.74 23.49
N GLN A 54 5.82 -43.30 22.89
CA GLN A 54 5.68 -44.75 22.72
C GLN A 54 6.69 -45.34 21.73
N SER A 55 7.14 -44.56 20.74
CA SER A 55 8.23 -44.97 19.85
C SER A 55 9.59 -45.05 20.55
N ILE A 56 9.81 -44.20 21.57
CA ILE A 56 11.01 -44.24 22.42
C ILE A 56 10.94 -45.44 23.36
N ASN A 57 9.78 -45.71 23.95
CA ASN A 57 9.57 -46.86 24.82
C ASN A 57 8.13 -47.37 24.71
N SER A 58 7.95 -48.57 24.15
CA SER A 58 6.64 -49.18 23.91
C SER A 58 5.85 -49.53 25.18
N SER A 59 6.49 -49.50 26.36
CA SER A 59 5.82 -49.75 27.65
C SER A 59 5.05 -48.54 28.20
N VAL A 60 5.16 -47.36 27.57
CA VAL A 60 4.46 -46.14 27.99
C VAL A 60 2.96 -46.28 27.76
N SER A 61 2.21 -46.31 28.86
CA SER A 61 0.75 -46.45 28.87
C SER A 61 0.07 -45.11 29.13
N LEU A 62 -1.08 -44.86 28.47
CA LEU A 62 -1.91 -43.67 28.66
C LEU A 62 -3.21 -44.05 29.37
N TYR A 63 -3.57 -43.31 30.41
CA TYR A 63 -4.82 -43.43 31.13
C TYR A 63 -5.55 -42.08 31.23
N PRO A 64 -6.89 -42.07 31.34
CA PRO A 64 -7.63 -40.88 31.75
C PRO A 64 -7.21 -40.40 33.14
N LEU A 65 -7.33 -39.11 33.43
CA LEU A 65 -6.99 -38.55 34.75
C LEU A 65 -7.85 -39.14 35.86
N ASN A 66 -9.11 -39.46 35.55
CA ASN A 66 -10.06 -40.06 36.49
C ASN A 66 -9.83 -41.58 36.68
N THR A 67 -8.60 -41.99 36.97
CA THR A 67 -8.19 -43.38 37.27
C THR A 67 -7.42 -43.46 38.60
N PRO A 68 -8.09 -43.17 39.74
CA PRO A 68 -7.43 -43.00 41.04
C PRO A 68 -6.63 -44.23 41.50
N GLU A 69 -7.06 -45.43 41.14
CA GLU A 69 -6.38 -46.68 41.50
C GLU A 69 -5.01 -46.80 40.83
N ILE A 70 -4.86 -46.31 39.60
CA ILE A 70 -3.60 -46.36 38.84
C ILE A 70 -2.68 -45.21 39.27
N LEU A 71 -3.24 -44.04 39.55
CA LEU A 71 -2.52 -42.92 40.16
C LEU A 71 -1.90 -43.31 41.50
N ALA A 72 -2.61 -44.10 42.31
CA ALA A 72 -2.16 -44.58 43.62
C ALA A 72 -1.05 -45.64 43.56
N GLN A 73 -0.78 -46.23 42.39
CA GLN A 73 0.33 -47.19 42.18
C GLN A 73 1.66 -46.50 41.83
N GLN A 74 1.65 -45.19 41.62
CA GLN A 74 2.85 -44.42 41.28
C GLN A 74 3.67 -44.10 42.55
N ASN A 75 4.96 -43.85 42.40
CA ASN A 75 5.79 -43.30 43.48
C ASN A 75 5.82 -41.76 43.43
N PHE A 76 5.82 -41.21 42.21
CA PHE A 76 5.75 -39.78 41.95
C PHE A 76 4.68 -39.47 40.92
N LEU A 77 3.97 -38.37 41.12
CA LEU A 77 3.14 -37.73 40.11
C LEU A 77 3.78 -36.40 39.73
N ILE A 78 4.16 -36.26 38.46
CA ILE A 78 4.70 -35.03 37.90
C ILE A 78 3.56 -34.32 37.18
N VAL A 79 3.06 -33.26 37.81
CA VAL A 79 1.82 -32.61 37.43
C VAL A 79 2.10 -31.35 36.63
N SER A 80 1.45 -31.23 35.47
CA SER A 80 1.50 -30.02 34.66
C SER A 80 0.90 -28.84 35.43
N PRO A 81 1.44 -27.60 35.29
CA PRO A 81 0.98 -26.43 36.04
C PRO A 81 -0.53 -26.13 35.95
N GLY A 82 -1.16 -26.53 34.84
CA GLY A 82 -2.59 -26.34 34.59
C GLY A 82 -3.52 -27.21 35.44
N ILE A 83 -2.99 -28.24 36.13
CA ILE A 83 -3.78 -29.15 36.95
C ILE A 83 -3.58 -28.81 38.44
N PRO A 84 -4.65 -28.58 39.22
CA PRO A 84 -4.56 -28.29 40.65
C PRO A 84 -3.91 -29.43 41.46
N LYS A 85 -3.03 -29.09 42.42
CA LYS A 85 -2.42 -30.09 43.32
C LYS A 85 -3.45 -30.81 44.20
N ASN A 86 -4.60 -30.19 44.41
CA ASN A 86 -5.75 -30.69 45.17
C ASN A 86 -6.84 -31.30 44.26
N HIS A 87 -6.51 -31.63 43.02
CA HIS A 87 -7.45 -32.29 42.11
C HIS A 87 -7.99 -33.58 42.75
N GLN A 88 -9.31 -33.80 42.69
CA GLN A 88 -9.98 -34.92 43.39
C GLN A 88 -9.39 -36.29 43.05
N ALA A 89 -8.95 -36.49 41.80
CA ALA A 89 -8.29 -37.72 41.36
C ALA A 89 -6.99 -38.06 42.13
N PHE A 90 -6.34 -37.07 42.75
CA PHE A 90 -5.10 -37.28 43.50
C PHE A 90 -5.33 -37.71 44.95
N THR A 91 -6.57 -37.66 45.46
CA THR A 91 -6.88 -37.95 46.87
C THR A 91 -6.34 -39.32 47.31
N LEU A 92 -6.69 -40.39 46.58
CA LEU A 92 -6.24 -41.74 46.88
C LEU A 92 -4.71 -41.90 46.75
N ALA A 93 -4.09 -41.20 45.79
CA ALA A 93 -2.65 -41.24 45.61
C ALA A 93 -1.93 -40.56 46.79
N LEU A 94 -2.43 -39.41 47.26
CA LEU A 94 -1.90 -38.71 48.43
C LEU A 94 -2.05 -39.56 49.70
N GLU A 95 -3.18 -40.23 49.90
CA GLU A 95 -3.41 -41.17 51.02
C GLU A 95 -2.44 -42.35 51.01
N LYS A 96 -2.05 -42.83 49.82
CA LYS A 96 -1.04 -43.89 49.64
C LYS A 96 0.41 -43.39 49.71
N GLY A 97 0.63 -42.12 50.01
CA GLY A 97 1.96 -41.53 50.16
C GLY A 97 2.66 -41.21 48.83
N VAL A 98 1.93 -41.15 47.72
CA VAL A 98 2.47 -40.76 46.41
C VAL A 98 2.85 -39.28 46.43
N LYS A 99 4.08 -38.96 46.00
CA LYS A 99 4.59 -37.59 46.01
C LYS A 99 4.16 -36.84 44.75
N VAL A 100 3.37 -35.79 44.92
CA VAL A 100 2.97 -34.88 43.84
C VAL A 100 3.98 -33.73 43.71
N ILE A 101 4.61 -33.60 42.54
CA ILE A 101 5.61 -32.56 42.23
C ILE A 101 5.34 -31.93 40.87
N GLY A 102 5.92 -30.75 40.61
CA GLY A 102 5.91 -30.11 39.29
C GLY A 102 7.17 -30.39 38.48
N ASP A 103 7.18 -29.92 37.24
CA ASP A 103 8.34 -29.94 36.34
C ASP A 103 9.51 -29.09 36.89
N ILE A 104 9.21 -27.92 37.48
CA ILE A 104 10.21 -27.05 38.13
C ILE A 104 10.89 -27.74 39.31
N GLU A 105 10.13 -28.51 40.10
CA GLU A 105 10.67 -29.27 41.23
C GLU A 105 11.57 -30.42 40.77
N LEU A 106 11.18 -31.12 39.70
CA LEU A 106 12.03 -32.14 39.09
C LEU A 106 13.35 -31.53 38.60
N PHE A 107 13.28 -30.42 37.86
CA PHE A 107 14.47 -29.67 37.42
C PHE A 107 15.37 -29.29 38.59
N ALA A 108 14.78 -28.76 39.67
CA ALA A 108 15.53 -28.35 40.86
C ALA A 108 16.32 -29.51 41.47
N ARG A 109 15.71 -30.71 41.58
CA ARG A 109 16.37 -31.91 42.10
C ARG A 109 17.51 -32.36 41.20
N VAL A 110 17.24 -32.49 39.90
CA VAL A 110 18.24 -32.89 38.90
C VAL A 110 19.43 -31.92 38.90
N LYS A 111 19.17 -30.61 38.95
CA LYS A 111 20.21 -29.59 39.01
C LYS A 111 21.04 -29.66 40.28
N ASN A 112 20.40 -29.81 41.43
CA ASN A 112 21.07 -29.86 42.73
C ASN A 112 21.97 -31.10 42.88
N GLU A 113 21.54 -32.24 42.33
CA GLU A 113 22.25 -33.52 42.41
C GLU A 113 23.22 -33.76 41.24
N SER A 114 23.23 -32.88 40.23
CA SER A 114 24.10 -33.04 39.06
C SER A 114 25.58 -33.09 39.44
N LYS A 115 26.31 -34.00 38.78
CA LYS A 115 27.77 -34.10 38.88
C LYS A 115 28.49 -33.03 38.06
N ASP A 116 27.83 -32.41 37.09
CA ASP A 116 28.39 -31.29 36.33
C ASP A 116 28.38 -30.01 37.20
N PRO A 117 29.56 -29.49 37.64
CA PRO A 117 29.63 -28.32 38.48
C PRO A 117 29.15 -27.05 37.78
N ILE A 118 29.23 -26.97 36.44
CA ILE A 118 28.77 -25.80 35.68
C ILE A 118 27.25 -25.74 35.75
N PHE A 119 26.55 -26.81 35.39
CA PHE A 119 25.10 -26.89 35.50
C PHE A 119 24.61 -26.76 36.95
N ARG A 120 25.26 -27.45 37.89
CA ARG A 120 24.88 -27.41 39.32
C ARG A 120 24.99 -26.00 39.90
N ASN A 121 26.05 -25.26 39.56
CA ASN A 121 26.30 -23.93 40.13
C ASN A 121 25.74 -22.76 39.29
N ALA A 122 25.22 -23.02 38.09
CA ALA A 122 24.59 -22.00 37.25
C ALA A 122 23.49 -21.25 38.03
N PRO A 123 23.54 -19.91 38.15
CA PRO A 123 22.56 -19.16 38.93
C PRO A 123 21.16 -19.20 38.30
N VAL A 124 20.15 -19.24 39.15
CA VAL A 124 18.74 -19.24 38.75
C VAL A 124 18.08 -17.95 39.26
N ILE A 125 17.46 -17.20 38.36
CA ILE A 125 16.68 -15.98 38.62
C ILE A 125 15.20 -16.38 38.57
N GLY A 126 14.46 -16.15 39.64
CA GLY A 126 13.03 -16.44 39.71
C GLY A 126 12.18 -15.17 39.64
N ILE A 127 11.22 -15.12 38.73
CA ILE A 127 10.34 -13.96 38.51
C ILE A 127 8.89 -14.40 38.61
N THR A 128 8.14 -13.82 39.54
CA THR A 128 6.69 -13.98 39.65
C THR A 128 5.98 -12.62 39.82
N GLY A 129 4.65 -12.67 39.81
CA GLY A 129 3.75 -11.52 39.94
C GLY A 129 2.41 -11.77 39.24
N SER A 130 1.45 -10.87 39.38
CA SER A 130 0.22 -10.91 38.58
C SER A 130 0.51 -10.43 37.16
N ASN A 131 1.16 -9.28 37.01
CA ASN A 131 1.48 -8.62 35.74
C ASN A 131 3.00 -8.37 35.57
N GLY A 132 3.44 -8.12 34.34
CA GLY A 132 4.84 -7.77 34.03
C GLY A 132 5.84 -8.93 33.95
N LYS A 133 5.49 -10.11 34.48
CA LYS A 133 6.35 -11.32 34.53
C LYS A 133 7.14 -11.57 33.25
N THR A 134 6.43 -11.77 32.14
CA THR A 134 7.06 -12.13 30.86
C THR A 134 7.97 -11.03 30.34
N THR A 135 7.58 -9.76 30.49
CA THR A 135 8.40 -8.62 30.07
C THR A 135 9.70 -8.56 30.87
N VAL A 136 9.66 -8.75 32.19
CA VAL A 136 10.86 -8.75 33.04
C VAL A 136 11.73 -9.97 32.74
N THR A 137 11.14 -11.16 32.61
CA THR A 137 11.85 -12.39 32.25
C THR A 137 12.61 -12.24 30.94
N GLU A 138 11.97 -11.69 29.92
CA GLU A 138 12.59 -11.50 28.61
C GLU A 138 13.62 -10.37 28.61
N LEU A 139 13.35 -9.26 29.30
CA LEU A 139 14.30 -8.15 29.45
C LEU A 139 15.56 -8.59 30.22
N THR A 140 15.41 -9.32 31.33
CA THR A 140 16.53 -9.91 32.09
C THR A 140 17.33 -10.87 31.21
N THR A 141 16.65 -11.72 30.44
CA THR A 141 17.30 -12.62 29.47
C THR A 141 18.05 -11.85 28.39
N HIS A 142 17.43 -10.80 27.83
CA HIS A 142 18.02 -9.94 26.80
C HIS A 142 19.28 -9.25 27.30
N ILE A 143 19.25 -8.69 28.50
CA ILE A 143 20.41 -8.06 29.13
C ILE A 143 21.54 -9.07 29.30
N LEU A 144 21.27 -10.26 29.87
CA LEU A 144 22.31 -11.27 30.09
C LEU A 144 22.90 -11.80 28.76
N LYS A 145 22.08 -11.98 27.73
CA LYS A 145 22.56 -12.36 26.38
C LYS A 145 23.41 -11.27 25.75
N HIS A 146 23.04 -10.00 25.93
CA HIS A 146 23.81 -8.86 25.43
C HIS A 146 25.18 -8.74 26.11
N LEU A 147 25.29 -9.18 27.37
CA LEU A 147 26.56 -9.31 28.08
C LEU A 147 27.41 -10.52 27.61
N GLY A 148 26.93 -11.30 26.64
CA GLY A 148 27.65 -12.44 26.05
C GLY A 148 27.43 -13.78 26.74
N TYR A 149 26.45 -13.90 27.66
CA TYR A 149 26.16 -15.16 28.35
C TYR A 149 25.20 -16.04 27.56
N ASN A 150 25.37 -17.36 27.69
CA ASN A 150 24.34 -18.33 27.30
C ASN A 150 23.28 -18.44 28.39
N VAL A 151 22.02 -18.15 28.05
CA VAL A 151 20.92 -17.97 29.03
C VAL A 151 19.70 -18.79 28.63
N ALA A 152 19.24 -19.63 29.55
CA ALA A 152 17.97 -20.34 29.42
C ALA A 152 16.82 -19.48 29.95
N MET A 153 15.90 -19.09 29.07
CA MET A 153 14.61 -18.49 29.44
C MET A 153 13.55 -19.59 29.46
N ALA A 154 13.07 -19.94 30.66
CA ALA A 154 12.22 -21.11 30.85
C ALA A 154 11.16 -20.90 31.94
N GLY A 155 10.38 -21.94 32.20
CA GLY A 155 9.32 -21.95 33.22
C GLY A 155 7.94 -21.88 32.58
N ASN A 156 7.12 -20.92 33.01
CA ASN A 156 5.78 -20.68 32.47
C ASN A 156 5.80 -20.16 31.01
N VAL A 157 6.89 -19.50 30.61
CA VAL A 157 7.12 -19.00 29.26
C VAL A 157 8.52 -19.41 28.78
N GLY A 158 8.74 -19.40 27.47
CA GLY A 158 10.01 -19.79 26.86
C GLY A 158 10.05 -21.28 26.54
N ILE A 159 11.20 -21.89 26.76
CA ILE A 159 11.36 -23.34 26.56
C ILE A 159 10.88 -24.10 27.80
N PRO A 160 10.22 -25.27 27.66
CA PRO A 160 9.88 -26.11 28.80
C PRO A 160 11.12 -26.42 29.63
N ILE A 161 11.02 -26.32 30.96
CA ILE A 161 12.22 -26.37 31.82
C ILE A 161 13.04 -27.66 31.62
N MET A 162 12.39 -28.79 31.42
CA MET A 162 13.05 -30.09 31.23
C MET A 162 13.85 -30.17 29.92
N SER A 163 13.48 -29.38 28.91
CA SER A 163 14.24 -29.28 27.65
C SER A 163 15.57 -28.52 27.82
N THR A 164 15.73 -27.75 28.89
CA THR A 164 17.00 -27.02 29.15
C THR A 164 18.15 -27.96 29.54
N LEU A 165 17.84 -29.21 29.92
CA LEU A 165 18.84 -30.16 30.41
C LEU A 165 19.73 -30.72 29.30
N SER A 166 19.38 -30.54 28.03
CA SER A 166 20.19 -31.01 26.88
C SER A 166 21.35 -30.07 26.54
N GLU A 167 21.39 -28.87 27.11
CA GLU A 167 22.38 -27.84 26.80
C GLU A 167 22.96 -27.21 28.07
N THR A 168 24.17 -26.67 27.98
CA THR A 168 24.82 -25.99 29.11
C THR A 168 24.55 -24.49 29.06
N PHE A 169 23.89 -23.97 30.10
CA PHE A 169 23.59 -22.54 30.25
C PHE A 169 24.39 -21.92 31.40
N ASN A 170 24.80 -20.66 31.23
CA ASN A 170 25.45 -19.89 32.28
C ASN A 170 24.44 -19.38 33.33
N TYR A 171 23.22 -19.02 32.88
CA TYR A 171 22.15 -18.51 33.73
C TYR A 171 20.79 -19.09 33.33
N TYR A 172 19.92 -19.26 34.32
CA TYR A 172 18.52 -19.62 34.13
C TYR A 172 17.64 -18.46 34.57
N VAL A 173 16.76 -17.98 33.70
CA VAL A 173 15.76 -16.95 34.01
C VAL A 173 14.39 -17.61 33.92
N LEU A 174 13.76 -17.80 35.08
CA LEU A 174 12.54 -18.56 35.23
C LEU A 174 11.35 -17.65 35.49
N GLU A 175 10.38 -17.65 34.57
CA GLU A 175 9.04 -17.15 34.87
C GLU A 175 8.29 -18.22 35.67
N LEU A 176 7.89 -17.91 36.90
CA LEU A 176 7.20 -18.83 37.79
C LEU A 176 5.77 -18.38 38.04
N SER A 177 4.81 -19.23 37.67
CA SER A 177 3.40 -19.06 38.07
C SER A 177 3.19 -19.41 39.55
N SER A 178 2.08 -18.96 40.15
CA SER A 178 1.72 -19.38 41.51
C SER A 178 1.55 -20.91 41.60
N TYR A 179 0.99 -21.52 40.55
CA TYR A 179 0.80 -22.98 40.46
C TYR A 179 2.12 -23.77 40.49
N GLN A 180 3.15 -23.26 39.81
CA GLN A 180 4.47 -23.88 39.82
C GLN A 180 5.13 -23.75 41.19
N LEU A 181 4.99 -22.59 41.84
CA LEU A 181 5.54 -22.36 43.17
C LEU A 181 4.93 -23.30 44.22
N GLU A 182 3.62 -23.58 44.16
CA GLU A 182 2.97 -24.51 45.10
C GLU A 182 3.55 -25.93 45.12
N THR A 183 4.12 -26.38 43.99
CA THR A 183 4.65 -27.74 43.83
C THR A 183 6.18 -27.78 43.87
N THR A 184 6.82 -26.64 44.10
CA THR A 184 8.28 -26.48 44.15
C THR A 184 8.75 -26.37 45.59
N LYS A 185 9.86 -27.04 45.95
CA LYS A 185 10.45 -26.99 47.29
C LYS A 185 11.97 -26.86 47.27
N ASN A 186 12.64 -27.50 46.31
CA ASN A 186 14.09 -27.66 46.31
C ASN A 186 14.80 -26.69 45.34
N LEU A 187 14.07 -25.78 44.70
CA LEU A 187 14.66 -24.80 43.79
C LEU A 187 15.51 -23.80 44.56
N LYS A 188 16.75 -23.59 44.12
CA LYS A 188 17.67 -22.62 44.72
C LYS A 188 17.83 -21.43 43.79
N LEU A 189 17.19 -20.33 44.13
CA LEU A 189 17.25 -19.08 43.39
C LEU A 189 18.36 -18.19 43.94
N ARG A 190 19.17 -17.61 43.05
CA ARG A 190 20.11 -16.55 43.40
C ARG A 190 19.36 -15.29 43.81
N VAL A 191 18.33 -14.96 43.05
CA VAL A 191 17.41 -13.87 43.34
C VAL A 191 15.99 -14.26 42.94
N GLY A 192 15.02 -13.94 43.80
CA GLY A 192 13.59 -14.09 43.53
C GLY A 192 12.89 -12.75 43.62
N THR A 193 11.91 -12.53 42.73
CA THR A 193 11.09 -11.32 42.76
C THR A 193 9.61 -11.58 42.63
N ILE A 194 8.84 -10.76 43.35
CA ILE A 194 7.41 -10.59 43.14
C ILE A 194 7.20 -9.15 42.64
N LEU A 195 6.77 -9.00 41.38
CA LEU A 195 6.64 -7.70 40.74
C LEU A 195 5.43 -6.89 41.24
N ASN A 196 4.33 -7.60 41.50
CA ASN A 196 3.03 -7.09 41.98
C ASN A 196 2.10 -8.28 42.27
N ILE A 197 1.10 -8.09 43.13
CA ILE A 197 0.02 -9.04 43.41
C ILE A 197 -1.32 -8.29 43.37
N THR A 198 -2.07 -8.52 42.30
CA THR A 198 -3.46 -8.07 42.12
C THR A 198 -4.39 -9.28 41.96
N PRO A 199 -5.68 -9.17 42.29
CA PRO A 199 -6.64 -10.26 42.12
C PRO A 199 -6.60 -10.83 40.69
N ASP A 200 -6.28 -12.11 40.58
CA ASP A 200 -6.20 -12.87 39.34
C ASP A 200 -6.35 -14.35 39.70
N HIS A 201 -6.97 -15.16 38.83
CA HIS A 201 -7.18 -16.60 39.07
C HIS A 201 -7.99 -16.98 40.34
N LEU A 202 -8.98 -16.17 40.73
CA LEU A 202 -9.87 -16.48 41.87
C LEU A 202 -10.79 -17.71 41.63
N ASP A 203 -10.77 -18.29 40.43
CA ASP A 203 -11.43 -19.54 40.12
C ASP A 203 -10.74 -20.77 40.75
N ARG A 204 -9.46 -20.63 41.13
CA ARG A 204 -8.63 -21.74 41.65
C ARG A 204 -8.20 -21.59 43.12
N TYR A 205 -8.30 -20.40 43.69
CA TYR A 205 -7.97 -20.13 45.08
C TYR A 205 -9.22 -19.77 45.87
N GLU A 206 -9.33 -20.26 47.10
CA GLU A 206 -10.48 -19.95 47.96
C GLU A 206 -10.47 -18.48 48.39
N SER A 207 -9.28 -17.86 48.42
CA SER A 207 -9.11 -16.45 48.77
C SER A 207 -7.92 -15.80 48.07
N PHE A 208 -7.95 -14.46 47.96
CA PHE A 208 -6.81 -13.66 47.52
C PHE A 208 -5.57 -13.86 48.39
N LYS A 209 -5.76 -14.15 49.68
CA LYS A 209 -4.67 -14.42 50.63
C LYS A 209 -3.89 -15.68 50.25
N GLU A 210 -4.59 -16.77 49.94
CA GLU A 210 -3.98 -18.03 49.51
C GLU A 210 -3.17 -17.85 48.21
N TYR A 211 -3.72 -17.08 47.25
CA TYR A 211 -3.01 -16.72 46.01
C TYR A 211 -1.71 -15.94 46.27
N SER A 212 -1.76 -14.99 47.20
CA SER A 212 -0.60 -14.19 47.62
C SER A 212 0.46 -15.09 48.28
N GLU A 213 0.07 -15.94 49.22
CA GLU A 213 0.95 -16.88 49.92
C GLU A 213 1.66 -17.84 48.94
N ALA A 214 0.94 -18.35 47.93
CA ALA A 214 1.53 -19.19 46.89
C ALA A 214 2.67 -18.48 46.12
N LYS A 215 2.59 -17.16 45.92
CA LYS A 215 3.68 -16.39 45.29
C LYS A 215 4.82 -16.08 46.25
N HIS A 216 4.52 -15.80 47.52
CA HIS A 216 5.53 -15.55 48.56
C HIS A 216 6.50 -16.70 48.75
N HIS A 217 6.08 -17.92 48.41
CA HIS A 217 6.98 -19.07 48.42
C HIS A 217 8.25 -18.89 47.57
N ILE A 218 8.24 -18.02 46.55
CA ILE A 218 9.46 -17.69 45.79
C ILE A 218 10.58 -17.14 46.68
N TYR A 219 10.24 -16.43 47.74
CA TYR A 219 11.23 -15.85 48.65
C TYR A 219 11.90 -16.92 49.49
N ASP A 220 11.19 -17.96 49.92
CA ASP A 220 11.74 -19.12 50.64
C ASP A 220 12.86 -19.80 49.84
N LEU A 221 12.66 -19.88 48.53
CA LEU A 221 13.57 -20.48 47.55
C LEU A 221 14.79 -19.59 47.21
N SER A 222 14.81 -18.33 47.67
CA SER A 222 15.73 -17.29 47.20
C SER A 222 16.81 -16.88 48.20
N GLN A 223 18.03 -16.65 47.71
CA GLN A 223 19.14 -16.08 48.47
C GLN A 223 19.01 -14.56 48.64
N SER A 224 18.73 -13.85 47.54
CA SER A 224 18.43 -12.41 47.53
C SER A 224 16.99 -12.16 47.09
N LEU A 225 16.40 -11.08 47.60
CA LEU A 225 15.00 -10.75 47.38
C LEU A 225 14.89 -9.39 46.69
N LEU A 226 14.03 -9.33 45.67
CA LEU A 226 13.64 -8.10 45.02
C LEU A 226 12.12 -7.94 45.12
N TYR A 227 11.64 -6.79 45.60
CA TYR A 227 10.21 -6.55 45.78
C TYR A 227 9.82 -5.13 45.37
N ASN A 228 8.54 -4.94 45.07
CA ASN A 228 7.99 -3.65 44.68
C ASN A 228 7.58 -2.86 45.92
N LYS A 229 8.16 -1.68 46.14
CA LYS A 229 7.89 -0.91 47.35
C LYS A 229 6.48 -0.33 47.39
N ILE A 230 5.86 -0.10 46.22
CA ILE A 230 4.51 0.44 46.10
C ILE A 230 3.46 -0.61 46.48
N ASP A 231 3.69 -1.86 46.12
CA ASP A 231 2.74 -2.95 46.37
C ASP A 231 3.11 -3.71 47.65
N GLN A 232 2.42 -3.39 48.73
CA GLN A 232 2.62 -4.00 50.05
C GLN A 232 2.44 -5.52 50.03
N ASN A 233 1.62 -6.06 49.13
CA ASN A 233 1.44 -7.51 49.02
C ASN A 233 2.71 -8.21 48.54
N THR A 234 3.68 -7.49 47.97
CA THR A 234 4.97 -8.07 47.56
C THR A 234 6.02 -8.07 48.66
N TRP A 235 5.75 -7.44 49.82
CA TRP A 235 6.78 -7.24 50.83
C TRP A 235 7.15 -8.56 51.51
N PRO A 236 8.44 -8.92 51.62
CA PRO A 236 8.85 -10.14 52.30
C PRO A 236 8.44 -10.14 53.78
N GLY A 237 7.99 -11.29 54.27
CA GLY A 237 7.66 -11.51 55.68
C GLY A 237 8.87 -11.49 56.62
N ASN A 238 8.64 -11.48 57.94
CA ASN A 238 9.69 -11.40 58.96
C ASN A 238 10.71 -12.55 58.90
N GLU A 239 10.29 -13.74 58.48
CA GLU A 239 11.16 -14.91 58.29
C GLU A 239 12.28 -14.68 57.25
N ASN A 240 12.08 -13.70 56.37
CA ASN A 240 13.01 -13.34 55.31
C ASN A 240 13.99 -12.22 55.70
N ALA A 241 13.88 -11.65 56.90
CA ALA A 241 14.66 -10.46 57.32
C ALA A 241 16.18 -10.65 57.32
N LYS A 242 16.69 -11.89 57.36
CA LYS A 242 18.13 -12.21 57.30
C LYS A 242 18.69 -12.25 55.88
N LYS A 243 17.83 -12.18 54.85
CA LYS A 243 18.23 -12.27 53.44
C LYS A 243 18.60 -10.90 52.90
N HIS A 244 19.38 -10.87 51.81
CA HIS A 244 19.69 -9.60 51.14
C HIS A 244 18.43 -9.06 50.44
N MET A 245 17.94 -7.90 50.88
CA MET A 245 16.68 -7.30 50.40
C MET A 245 16.94 -6.04 49.58
N THR A 246 16.45 -6.03 48.35
CA THR A 246 16.44 -4.86 47.46
C THR A 246 15.00 -4.52 47.08
N ALA A 247 14.70 -3.23 46.94
CA ALA A 247 13.39 -2.78 46.50
C ALA A 247 13.50 -1.82 45.31
N PHE A 248 12.46 -1.80 44.49
CA PHE A 248 12.26 -0.79 43.46
C PHE A 248 10.94 -0.03 43.67
N THR A 249 10.85 1.20 43.16
CA THR A 249 9.66 2.06 43.31
C THR A 249 9.50 3.00 42.12
N SER A 250 8.27 3.32 41.77
CA SER A 250 7.93 4.43 40.87
C SER A 250 7.40 5.67 41.59
N ASP A 251 7.30 5.62 42.93
CA ASP A 251 6.89 6.70 43.82
C ASP A 251 7.91 6.87 44.95
N PRO A 252 9.09 7.45 44.65
CA PRO A 252 10.18 7.57 45.62
C PRO A 252 9.87 8.54 46.78
N VAL A 253 8.83 9.37 46.66
CA VAL A 253 8.46 10.34 47.70
C VAL A 253 7.73 9.65 48.84
N ASN A 254 6.72 8.83 48.54
CA ASN A 254 5.95 8.13 49.57
C ASN A 254 6.55 6.76 49.90
N ASN A 255 7.21 6.12 48.93
CA ASN A 255 7.71 4.75 49.02
C ASN A 255 9.18 4.67 48.59
N PRO A 256 10.13 5.23 49.38
CA PRO A 256 11.55 5.29 49.00
C PRO A 256 12.16 3.89 48.87
N ALA A 257 12.95 3.69 47.81
CA ALA A 257 13.65 2.44 47.52
C ALA A 257 14.99 2.70 46.81
N SER A 258 15.89 1.71 46.84
CA SER A 258 17.23 1.85 46.26
C SER A 258 17.21 2.02 44.74
N TYR A 259 16.23 1.44 44.04
CA TYR A 259 16.04 1.60 42.60
C TYR A 259 14.75 2.39 42.38
N PHE A 260 14.79 3.53 41.69
CA PHE A 260 13.57 4.35 41.58
C PHE A 260 13.44 5.16 40.30
N TYR A 261 12.18 5.39 39.89
CA TYR A 261 11.83 6.37 38.86
C TYR A 261 11.56 7.74 39.50
N ASP A 262 12.19 8.80 38.99
CA ASP A 262 11.90 10.18 39.37
C ASP A 262 10.90 10.79 38.37
N PRO A 263 9.64 11.01 38.75
CA PRO A 263 8.62 11.57 37.85
C PRO A 263 8.87 13.03 37.48
N LYS A 264 9.58 13.82 38.31
CA LYS A 264 9.88 15.23 38.04
C LYS A 264 10.97 15.35 36.98
N LYS A 265 12.03 14.54 37.11
CA LYS A 265 13.16 14.54 36.17
C LYS A 265 12.97 13.61 34.98
N LYS A 266 11.97 12.72 35.03
CA LYS A 266 11.74 11.64 34.07
C LYS A 266 12.99 10.76 33.87
N THR A 267 13.60 10.32 34.98
CA THR A 267 14.81 9.47 34.98
C THR A 267 14.63 8.19 35.80
N LEU A 268 15.27 7.11 35.37
CA LEU A 268 15.53 5.92 36.20
C LEU A 268 16.82 6.15 36.98
N ASN A 269 16.78 5.98 38.30
CA ASN A 269 17.90 6.20 39.19
C ASN A 269 18.32 4.86 39.79
N ILE A 270 19.56 4.48 39.48
CA ILE A 270 20.16 3.18 39.80
C ILE A 270 21.38 3.42 40.68
N PRO A 271 21.54 2.74 41.83
CA PRO A 271 22.65 2.99 42.74
C PRO A 271 23.97 2.57 42.09
N ALA A 272 24.99 3.43 42.12
CA ALA A 272 26.33 3.06 41.67
C ALA A 272 26.99 2.19 42.75
N LEU A 273 27.38 0.97 42.37
CA LEU A 273 27.99 -0.01 43.29
C LEU A 273 29.53 -0.04 43.18
N TYR A 274 30.11 1.00 42.58
CA TYR A 274 31.54 1.19 42.37
C TYR A 274 31.95 2.63 42.71
N GLY A 275 33.18 2.80 43.22
CA GLY A 275 33.73 4.08 43.65
C GLY A 275 33.90 4.18 45.18
N ASN A 276 34.90 4.95 45.63
CA ASN A 276 35.29 5.10 47.04
C ASN A 276 34.55 6.23 47.78
N ALA A 277 33.28 6.49 47.44
CA ALA A 277 32.52 7.58 48.08
C ALA A 277 31.79 7.09 49.33
N SER A 278 31.86 7.88 50.41
CA SER A 278 31.14 7.68 51.68
C SER A 278 29.61 7.92 51.58
N SER A 279 29.11 8.31 50.41
CA SER A 279 27.68 8.52 50.12
C SER A 279 27.23 7.70 48.91
N ILE A 280 26.02 7.14 48.96
CA ILE A 280 25.41 6.42 47.82
C ILE A 280 25.24 7.39 46.65
N SER A 281 25.94 7.14 45.54
CA SER A 281 25.76 7.86 44.28
C SER A 281 24.79 7.10 43.36
N TYR A 282 24.15 7.82 42.45
CA TYR A 282 23.16 7.28 41.52
C TYR A 282 23.56 7.56 40.08
N VAL A 283 23.35 6.57 39.22
CA VAL A 283 23.32 6.75 37.77
C VAL A 283 21.88 7.08 37.36
N SER A 284 21.67 8.29 36.85
CA SER A 284 20.37 8.77 36.38
C SER A 284 20.27 8.65 34.86
N ILE A 285 19.34 7.82 34.38
CA ILE A 285 19.16 7.55 32.94
C ILE A 285 17.80 8.12 32.50
N PRO A 286 17.73 8.99 31.48
CA PRO A 286 16.46 9.50 30.97
C PRO A 286 15.55 8.40 30.42
N VAL A 287 14.26 8.39 30.78
CA VAL A 287 13.30 7.36 30.30
C VAL A 287 13.06 7.41 28.79
N LYS A 288 13.31 8.56 28.16
CA LYS A 288 13.24 8.73 26.70
C LYS A 288 14.28 7.90 25.92
N ASP A 289 15.33 7.45 26.60
CA ASP A 289 16.39 6.64 25.99
C ASP A 289 15.98 5.17 25.83
N PHE A 290 14.91 4.74 26.50
CA PHE A 290 14.40 3.37 26.43
C PHE A 290 13.32 3.26 25.35
N GLN A 291 13.25 2.13 24.66
CA GLN A 291 12.15 1.86 23.72
C GLN A 291 10.84 1.55 24.47
N LEU A 292 10.94 0.82 25.58
CA LEU A 292 9.82 0.59 26.49
C LEU A 292 9.41 1.89 27.19
N GLN A 293 8.15 2.28 26.99
CA GLN A 293 7.57 3.50 27.54
C GLN A 293 6.44 3.19 28.51
N GLY A 294 6.20 4.10 29.46
CA GLY A 294 5.14 4.00 30.47
C GLY A 294 5.62 3.52 31.84
N LEU A 295 4.88 3.91 32.88
CA LEU A 295 5.27 3.74 34.29
C LEU A 295 5.53 2.28 34.69
N HIS A 296 4.64 1.35 34.35
CA HIS A 296 4.84 -0.08 34.64
C HIS A 296 6.07 -0.67 33.92
N ASN A 297 6.40 -0.14 32.73
CA ASN A 297 7.60 -0.56 32.01
C ASN A 297 8.88 -0.01 32.64
N TYR A 298 8.83 1.19 33.22
CA TYR A 298 9.93 1.74 34.02
C TYR A 298 10.18 0.88 35.25
N GLU A 299 9.12 0.41 35.93
CA GLU A 299 9.22 -0.57 37.02
C GLU A 299 9.83 -1.89 36.53
N ASN A 300 9.38 -2.42 35.40
CA ASN A 300 9.94 -3.63 34.80
C ASN A 300 11.44 -3.47 34.46
N ILE A 301 11.85 -2.31 33.94
CA ILE A 301 13.26 -2.01 33.64
C ILE A 301 14.09 -1.96 34.93
N LEU A 302 13.61 -1.25 35.96
CA LEU A 302 14.27 -1.19 37.26
C LEU A 302 14.42 -2.59 37.86
N ALA A 303 13.35 -3.39 37.80
CA ALA A 303 13.37 -4.76 38.29
C ALA A 303 14.37 -5.63 37.52
N ALA A 304 14.35 -5.60 36.19
CA ALA A 304 15.24 -6.40 35.36
C ALA A 304 16.71 -6.04 35.58
N ILE A 305 17.05 -4.75 35.68
CA ILE A 305 18.42 -4.30 35.97
C ILE A 305 18.84 -4.73 37.38
N ALA A 306 17.97 -4.61 38.37
CA ALA A 306 18.24 -5.09 39.73
C ALA A 306 18.47 -6.61 39.77
N LEU A 307 17.64 -7.41 39.09
CA LEU A 307 17.81 -8.87 39.02
C LEU A 307 19.16 -9.27 38.41
N VAL A 308 19.56 -8.61 37.32
CA VAL A 308 20.87 -8.87 36.68
C VAL A 308 22.01 -8.52 37.64
N ARG A 309 21.98 -7.32 38.24
CA ARG A 309 23.05 -6.89 39.16
C ARG A 309 23.14 -7.77 40.41
N LEU A 310 22.01 -8.18 40.99
CA LEU A 310 21.99 -9.11 42.13
C LEU A 310 22.47 -10.52 41.78
N THR A 311 22.57 -10.85 40.50
CA THR A 311 22.99 -12.18 40.03
C THR A 311 24.46 -12.22 39.65
N LEU A 312 24.98 -11.16 39.00
CA LEU A 312 26.36 -11.08 38.54
C LEU A 312 27.35 -10.98 39.71
N GLN A 313 28.56 -11.50 39.51
CA GLN A 313 29.66 -11.36 40.46
C GLN A 313 30.51 -10.13 40.09
N GLY A 314 30.71 -9.23 41.06
CA GLY A 314 31.43 -7.98 40.86
C GLY A 314 30.60 -6.89 40.17
N HIS A 315 30.96 -5.63 40.41
CA HIS A 315 30.31 -4.47 39.81
C HIS A 315 31.37 -3.51 39.27
N SER A 316 31.26 -3.16 37.99
CA SER A 316 32.13 -2.17 37.35
C SER A 316 31.32 -1.19 36.50
N GLU A 317 31.87 -0.01 36.29
CA GLU A 317 31.22 1.01 35.44
C GLU A 317 31.00 0.51 34.00
N GLN A 318 31.95 -0.25 33.46
CA GLN A 318 31.85 -0.80 32.11
C GLN A 318 30.73 -1.84 31.99
N GLN A 319 30.54 -2.68 33.01
CA GLN A 319 29.45 -3.66 33.02
C GLN A 319 28.09 -2.97 33.12
N ASP A 320 27.95 -1.94 33.96
CA ASP A 320 26.73 -1.15 34.05
C ASP A 320 26.39 -0.45 32.72
N LYS A 321 27.39 0.09 32.00
CA LYS A 321 27.19 0.64 30.65
C LYS A 321 26.55 -0.36 29.71
N LEU A 322 27.07 -1.59 29.64
CA LEU A 322 26.52 -2.66 28.80
C LEU A 322 25.10 -3.08 29.25
N ILE A 323 24.83 -3.14 30.56
CA ILE A 323 23.49 -3.43 31.10
C ILE A 323 22.49 -2.36 30.64
N PHE A 324 22.87 -1.08 30.73
CA PHE A 324 21.99 0.02 30.36
C PHE A 324 21.79 0.10 28.85
N GLU A 325 22.83 -0.13 28.04
CA GLU A 325 22.73 -0.23 26.58
C GLU A 325 21.78 -1.37 26.17
N ALA A 326 21.94 -2.54 26.78
CA ALA A 326 21.06 -3.68 26.54
C ALA A 326 19.60 -3.34 26.90
N ALA A 327 19.36 -2.75 28.07
CA ALA A 327 18.03 -2.36 28.51
C ALA A 327 17.40 -1.30 27.59
N LYS A 328 18.18 -0.32 27.11
CA LYS A 328 17.71 0.69 26.12
C LYS A 328 17.33 0.07 24.78
N SER A 329 18.05 -0.98 24.34
CA SER A 329 17.83 -1.66 23.06
C SER A 329 16.61 -2.59 23.03
N PHE A 330 16.05 -2.94 24.19
CA PHE A 330 14.94 -3.88 24.29
C PHE A 330 13.63 -3.25 23.79
N LYS A 331 13.09 -3.78 22.69
CA LYS A 331 11.90 -3.23 22.01
C LYS A 331 10.58 -3.51 22.75
N GLY A 332 10.58 -4.42 23.71
CA GLY A 332 9.36 -4.91 24.33
C GLY A 332 8.72 -6.08 23.58
N LEU A 333 7.65 -6.58 24.17
CA LEU A 333 6.86 -7.68 23.64
C LEU A 333 5.73 -7.14 22.77
N PRO A 334 5.42 -7.78 21.62
CA PRO A 334 4.27 -7.41 20.82
C PRO A 334 3.00 -7.41 21.66
N HIS A 335 2.13 -6.42 21.43
CA HIS A 335 0.80 -6.32 22.05
C HIS A 335 0.79 -6.08 23.57
N ARG A 336 1.93 -5.71 24.19
CA ARG A 336 2.05 -5.35 25.61
C ARG A 336 2.49 -3.90 25.74
N PHE A 337 1.52 -2.98 25.78
CA PHE A 337 1.74 -1.53 25.78
C PHE A 337 2.75 -1.06 24.72
N GLU A 338 2.66 -1.62 23.52
CA GLU A 338 3.59 -1.42 22.41
C GLU A 338 3.26 -0.14 21.64
N LEU A 339 4.20 0.80 21.51
CA LEU A 339 4.03 1.96 20.63
C LEU A 339 4.19 1.51 19.16
N VAL A 340 3.07 1.27 18.47
CA VAL A 340 3.07 0.66 17.13
C VAL A 340 3.18 1.68 15.98
N HIS A 341 2.79 2.93 16.23
CA HIS A 341 2.86 4.00 15.24
C HIS A 341 2.83 5.38 15.90
N THR A 342 3.60 6.31 15.35
CA THR A 342 3.45 7.75 15.61
C THR A 342 3.14 8.44 14.29
N ALA A 343 1.95 9.00 14.17
CA ALA A 343 1.53 9.68 12.95
C ALA A 343 2.32 10.98 12.74
N ASN A 344 2.36 11.44 11.49
CA ASN A 344 3.07 12.66 11.09
C ASN A 344 2.59 13.95 11.80
N ASN A 345 1.40 13.95 12.39
CA ASN A 345 0.90 15.05 13.21
C ASN A 345 1.13 14.86 14.72
N GLY A 346 1.88 13.84 15.14
CA GLY A 346 2.23 13.57 16.54
C GLY A 346 1.23 12.71 17.32
N VAL A 347 0.24 12.08 16.68
CA VAL A 347 -0.66 11.13 17.35
C VAL A 347 0.08 9.82 17.61
N ARG A 348 0.00 9.30 18.83
CA ARG A 348 0.61 8.01 19.22
C ARG A 348 -0.45 6.90 19.27
N PHE A 349 -0.12 5.74 18.70
CA PHE A 349 -0.97 4.56 18.74
C PHE A 349 -0.28 3.48 19.58
N ILE A 350 -0.91 3.06 20.66
CA ILE A 350 -0.38 2.09 21.63
C ILE A 350 -1.23 0.83 21.59
N ASN A 351 -0.59 -0.31 21.35
CA ASN A 351 -1.18 -1.63 21.27
C ASN A 351 -0.94 -2.40 22.58
N ASP A 352 -2.01 -2.57 23.34
CA ASP A 352 -2.02 -3.33 24.58
C ASP A 352 -3.10 -4.43 24.52
N SER A 353 -3.24 -5.09 23.35
CA SER A 353 -4.26 -6.13 23.12
C SER A 353 -4.16 -7.32 24.09
N LYS A 354 -3.00 -7.53 24.75
CA LYS A 354 -2.83 -8.56 25.77
C LYS A 354 -3.57 -8.26 27.08
N ALA A 355 -4.01 -7.03 27.32
CA ALA A 355 -4.81 -6.66 28.48
C ALA A 355 -6.22 -7.27 28.40
N THR A 356 -6.38 -8.48 28.92
CA THR A 356 -7.63 -9.26 28.88
C THR A 356 -8.40 -9.24 30.20
N ASN A 357 -8.02 -8.40 31.16
CA ASN A 357 -8.69 -8.22 32.46
C ASN A 357 -8.61 -6.76 32.93
N ILE A 358 -9.41 -6.41 33.95
CA ILE A 358 -9.50 -5.07 34.54
C ILE A 358 -8.15 -4.54 35.03
N GLY A 359 -7.40 -5.33 35.81
CA GLY A 359 -6.12 -4.89 36.38
C GLY A 359 -5.06 -4.54 35.32
N SER A 360 -5.10 -5.22 34.17
CA SER A 360 -4.21 -4.90 33.04
C SER A 360 -4.52 -3.51 32.44
N VAL A 361 -5.80 -3.19 32.27
CA VAL A 361 -6.24 -1.88 31.78
C VAL A 361 -5.89 -0.78 32.77
N GLU A 362 -6.07 -1.01 34.06
CA GLU A 362 -5.66 -0.06 35.11
C GLU A 362 -4.15 0.22 35.07
N SER A 363 -3.34 -0.82 34.87
CA SER A 363 -1.88 -0.68 34.70
C SER A 363 -1.53 0.15 33.46
N ALA A 364 -2.23 -0.08 32.35
CA ALA A 364 -2.06 0.70 31.13
C ALA A 364 -2.43 2.18 31.36
N LEU A 365 -3.57 2.43 32.02
CA LEU A 365 -4.07 3.78 32.37
C LEU A 365 -3.08 4.56 33.24
N ARG A 366 -2.47 3.92 34.24
CA ARG A 366 -1.42 4.53 35.07
C ARG A 366 -0.16 4.90 34.30
N SER A 367 0.03 4.34 33.11
CA SER A 367 1.26 4.42 32.34
C SER A 367 1.21 5.38 31.15
N ILE A 368 0.04 5.94 30.84
CA ILE A 368 -0.07 6.95 29.78
C ILE A 368 0.49 8.28 30.28
N ASP A 369 1.53 8.75 29.60
CA ASP A 369 1.99 10.14 29.67
C ASP A 369 1.18 10.98 28.66
N LEU A 370 0.12 11.65 29.10
CA LEU A 370 -0.65 12.60 28.29
C LEU A 370 -0.07 14.01 28.42
N HIS A 371 0.23 14.63 27.27
CA HIS A 371 0.54 16.06 27.24
C HIS A 371 -0.71 16.87 27.64
N GLU A 372 -0.51 18.07 28.22
CA GLU A 372 -1.60 18.91 28.76
C GLU A 372 -2.74 19.20 27.75
N ASN A 373 -2.42 19.24 26.46
CA ASN A 373 -3.38 19.49 25.38
C ASN A 373 -3.81 18.22 24.61
N GLY A 374 -3.36 17.04 25.03
CA GLY A 374 -3.67 15.76 24.38
C GLY A 374 -4.95 15.12 24.93
N LYS A 375 -5.60 14.31 24.11
CA LYS A 375 -6.74 13.47 24.48
C LYS A 375 -6.38 11.99 24.37
N LEU A 376 -6.86 11.18 25.32
CA LEU A 376 -6.76 9.72 25.28
C LEU A 376 -8.03 9.12 24.69
N TYR A 377 -7.90 8.33 23.65
CA TYR A 377 -8.96 7.47 23.12
C TYR A 377 -8.66 6.05 23.56
N LEU A 378 -9.42 5.54 24.53
CA LEU A 378 -9.27 4.20 25.10
C LEU A 378 -10.25 3.26 24.40
N LEU A 379 -9.73 2.25 23.71
CA LEU A 379 -10.53 1.24 23.01
C LEU A 379 -10.64 0.01 23.91
N MET A 380 -11.87 -0.29 24.34
CA MET A 380 -12.22 -1.41 25.21
C MET A 380 -13.23 -2.32 24.54
N GLY A 381 -13.19 -3.63 24.78
CA GLY A 381 -14.16 -4.51 24.14
C GLY A 381 -13.74 -5.95 23.88
N GLY A 382 -14.74 -6.82 23.79
CA GLY A 382 -14.61 -8.26 23.55
C GLY A 382 -15.54 -9.07 24.45
N GLU A 383 -15.05 -10.23 24.92
CA GLU A 383 -15.72 -11.09 25.90
C GLU A 383 -15.18 -10.82 27.32
N GLY A 384 -16.00 -10.20 28.18
CA GLY A 384 -15.66 -9.68 29.51
C GLY A 384 -15.61 -10.72 30.63
N LYS A 385 -16.05 -11.96 30.37
CA LYS A 385 -15.99 -13.09 31.33
C LYS A 385 -16.63 -12.81 32.70
N LYS A 386 -17.75 -12.09 32.73
CA LYS A 386 -18.49 -11.72 33.96
C LYS A 386 -17.70 -10.84 34.96
N GLN A 387 -16.66 -10.15 34.53
CA GLN A 387 -16.00 -9.13 35.34
C GLN A 387 -16.91 -7.90 35.55
N ASP A 388 -16.78 -7.23 36.69
CA ASP A 388 -17.47 -5.97 36.96
C ASP A 388 -16.62 -4.77 36.51
N PHE A 389 -16.90 -4.25 35.31
CA PHE A 389 -16.16 -3.12 34.74
C PHE A 389 -16.37 -1.79 35.49
N SER A 390 -17.31 -1.70 36.44
CA SER A 390 -17.46 -0.51 37.28
C SER A 390 -16.24 -0.28 38.18
N GLU A 391 -15.46 -1.32 38.49
CA GLU A 391 -14.20 -1.23 39.22
C GLU A 391 -13.14 -0.37 38.51
N LEU A 392 -13.24 -0.16 37.20
CA LEU A 392 -12.34 0.70 36.44
C LEU A 392 -12.67 2.19 36.54
N ALA A 393 -13.87 2.56 37.00
CA ALA A 393 -14.30 3.95 37.04
C ALA A 393 -13.35 4.88 37.81
N PRO A 394 -12.79 4.51 38.98
CA PRO A 394 -11.81 5.33 39.68
C PRO A 394 -10.51 5.54 38.89
N ALA A 395 -10.08 4.55 38.11
CA ALA A 395 -8.87 4.63 37.29
C ALA A 395 -9.08 5.53 36.08
N VAL A 396 -10.23 5.41 35.41
CA VAL A 396 -10.64 6.26 34.28
C VAL A 396 -10.78 7.72 34.74
N ALA A 397 -11.40 7.97 35.89
CA ALA A 397 -11.64 9.30 36.43
C ALA A 397 -10.35 10.10 36.74
N LYS A 398 -9.21 9.42 36.96
CA LYS A 398 -7.91 10.08 37.15
C LYS A 398 -7.36 10.73 35.88
N ILE A 399 -7.85 10.34 34.70
CA ILE A 399 -7.40 10.88 33.41
C ILE A 399 -8.31 12.04 32.98
N LYS A 400 -7.77 13.26 32.97
CA LYS A 400 -8.54 14.49 32.70
C LYS A 400 -9.29 14.51 31.36
N ASN A 401 -8.65 14.03 30.29
CA ASN A 401 -9.17 14.14 28.93
C ASN A 401 -9.17 12.77 28.24
N ILE A 402 -10.14 11.93 28.60
CA ILE A 402 -10.31 10.56 28.10
C ILE A 402 -11.65 10.42 27.38
N GLU A 403 -11.67 9.62 26.33
CA GLU A 403 -12.87 9.12 25.66
C GLU A 403 -12.77 7.60 25.58
N VAL A 404 -13.77 6.91 26.12
CA VAL A 404 -13.82 5.44 26.16
C VAL A 404 -14.72 4.95 25.03
N LEU A 405 -14.20 4.01 24.24
CA LEU A 405 -14.86 3.48 23.05
C LEU A 405 -15.01 1.97 23.23
N CYS A 406 -16.24 1.54 23.46
CA CYS A 406 -16.58 0.16 23.80
C CYS A 406 -17.09 -0.59 22.56
N TYR A 407 -16.52 -1.74 22.23
CA TYR A 407 -16.88 -2.55 21.06
C TYR A 407 -16.96 -4.06 21.38
N GLY A 408 -17.38 -4.87 20.41
CA GLY A 408 -17.48 -6.33 20.58
C GLY A 408 -18.73 -6.80 21.32
N ARG A 409 -18.75 -8.06 21.74
CA ARG A 409 -19.93 -8.73 22.33
C ARG A 409 -20.44 -8.03 23.60
N ASP A 410 -19.55 -7.74 24.54
CA ASP A 410 -19.91 -7.22 25.87
C ASP A 410 -19.74 -5.69 25.96
N ALA A 411 -19.84 -4.97 24.84
CA ALA A 411 -19.59 -3.53 24.77
C ALA A 411 -20.45 -2.71 25.77
N GLU A 412 -21.72 -3.09 25.97
CA GLU A 412 -22.64 -2.42 26.91
C GLU A 412 -22.22 -2.63 28.37
N GLU A 413 -21.72 -3.81 28.72
CA GLU A 413 -21.23 -4.11 30.07
C GLU A 413 -19.92 -3.37 30.35
N VAL A 414 -19.00 -3.35 29.36
CA VAL A 414 -17.74 -2.62 29.45
C VAL A 414 -17.96 -1.12 29.62
N ALA A 415 -18.98 -0.55 28.99
CA ALA A 415 -19.30 0.88 29.06
C ALA A 415 -19.64 1.36 30.47
N LYS A 416 -19.97 0.46 31.41
CA LYS A 416 -20.18 0.81 32.83
C LYS A 416 -18.93 1.37 33.52
N CYS A 417 -17.75 1.24 32.91
CA CYS A 417 -16.50 1.82 33.43
C CYS A 417 -16.44 3.35 33.37
N ALA A 418 -17.25 4.00 32.53
CA ALA A 418 -17.19 5.46 32.37
C ALA A 418 -18.51 6.05 31.87
N SER A 419 -18.94 7.17 32.45
CA SER A 419 -20.18 7.87 32.04
C SER A 419 -20.11 8.47 30.63
N ASN A 420 -18.91 8.68 30.09
CA ASN A 420 -18.65 9.18 28.75
C ASN A 420 -18.30 8.07 27.74
N ALA A 421 -18.50 6.79 28.11
CA ALA A 421 -18.25 5.67 27.22
C ALA A 421 -19.22 5.67 26.03
N GLN A 422 -18.69 5.49 24.82
CA GLN A 422 -19.47 5.32 23.60
C GLN A 422 -19.55 3.83 23.25
N VAL A 423 -20.76 3.35 22.98
CA VAL A 423 -21.01 1.95 22.70
C VAL A 423 -21.16 1.73 21.19
N PHE A 424 -20.31 0.88 20.64
CA PHE A 424 -20.39 0.37 19.27
C PHE A 424 -20.92 -1.06 19.33
N LYS A 425 -22.25 -1.19 19.44
CA LYS A 425 -22.95 -2.49 19.53
C LYS A 425 -22.68 -3.31 18.26
N GLU A 426 -22.18 -4.54 18.44
CA GLU A 426 -21.70 -5.41 17.34
C GLU A 426 -20.60 -4.77 16.47
N GLY A 427 -20.00 -3.68 16.93
CA GLY A 427 -19.05 -2.92 16.15
C GLY A 427 -17.68 -3.57 16.08
N THR A 428 -17.01 -3.43 14.94
CA THR A 428 -15.63 -3.91 14.77
C THR A 428 -14.62 -2.84 15.19
N LEU A 429 -13.40 -3.27 15.52
CA LEU A 429 -12.29 -2.36 15.83
C LEU A 429 -12.04 -1.34 14.69
N GLU A 430 -12.25 -1.73 13.44
CA GLU A 430 -12.13 -0.85 12.28
C GLU A 430 -13.18 0.27 12.26
N GLN A 431 -14.41 -0.02 12.65
CA GLN A 431 -15.48 0.97 12.73
C GLN A 431 -15.18 2.02 13.79
N VAL A 432 -14.69 1.59 14.97
CA VAL A 432 -14.25 2.49 16.05
C VAL A 432 -13.12 3.41 15.54
N MET A 433 -12.11 2.83 14.88
CA MET A 433 -10.98 3.60 14.35
C MET A 433 -11.41 4.61 13.27
N ASN A 434 -12.32 4.23 12.37
CA ASN A 434 -12.86 5.14 11.35
C ASN A 434 -13.66 6.29 11.96
N HIS A 435 -14.36 6.06 13.08
CA HIS A 435 -15.11 7.09 13.80
C HIS A 435 -14.20 8.15 14.44
N ILE A 436 -13.09 7.73 15.04
CA ILE A 436 -12.17 8.65 15.75
C ILE A 436 -11.13 9.31 14.83
N ALA A 437 -10.75 8.66 13.73
CA ALA A 437 -9.74 9.17 12.79
C ALA A 437 -9.88 10.66 12.41
N PRO A 438 -11.07 11.21 12.06
CA PRO A 438 -11.22 12.63 11.74
C PRO A 438 -11.04 13.57 12.95
N GLN A 439 -11.20 13.06 14.17
CA GLN A 439 -11.20 13.84 15.42
C GLN A 439 -9.80 13.98 16.02
N LEU A 440 -8.89 13.07 15.70
CA LEU A 440 -7.52 13.01 16.24
C LEU A 440 -6.71 14.29 15.96
N LYS A 441 -6.18 14.90 17.02
CA LYS A 441 -5.34 16.11 17.04
C LYS A 441 -3.89 15.76 17.40
N SER A 442 -3.00 16.76 17.30
CA SER A 442 -1.61 16.57 17.70
C SER A 442 -1.53 16.27 19.19
N ASN A 443 -0.60 15.39 19.60
CA ASN A 443 -0.42 14.89 20.97
C ASN A 443 -1.52 13.97 21.53
N ASP A 444 -2.55 13.64 20.74
CA ASP A 444 -3.53 12.62 21.13
C ASP A 444 -2.89 11.23 21.19
N VAL A 445 -3.48 10.37 22.02
CA VAL A 445 -3.06 8.97 22.19
C VAL A 445 -4.26 8.08 21.92
N VAL A 446 -4.08 7.08 21.05
CA VAL A 446 -5.04 6.00 20.83
C VAL A 446 -4.49 4.74 21.48
N LEU A 447 -5.18 4.23 22.50
CA LEU A 447 -4.77 3.06 23.27
C LEU A 447 -5.77 1.93 23.07
N LEU A 448 -5.33 0.82 22.50
CA LEU A 448 -6.06 -0.45 22.54
C LEU A 448 -5.69 -1.18 23.84
N SER A 449 -6.52 -1.10 24.87
CA SER A 449 -6.37 -1.89 26.11
C SER A 449 -7.75 -2.49 26.46
N PRO A 450 -8.06 -3.68 25.93
CA PRO A 450 -9.45 -4.10 25.75
C PRO A 450 -10.18 -4.51 27.02
N GLY A 451 -9.48 -4.95 28.07
CA GLY A 451 -10.07 -5.47 29.31
C GLY A 451 -10.82 -6.80 29.16
N CYS A 452 -10.89 -7.32 27.94
CA CYS A 452 -11.69 -8.48 27.55
C CYS A 452 -10.89 -9.49 26.72
N ALA A 453 -11.32 -10.75 26.73
CA ALA A 453 -10.87 -11.74 25.77
C ALA A 453 -11.30 -11.37 24.34
N SER A 454 -10.57 -11.86 23.35
CA SER A 454 -10.73 -11.46 21.94
C SER A 454 -11.54 -12.44 21.08
N LEU A 455 -11.98 -13.56 21.66
CA LEU A 455 -12.48 -14.73 20.91
C LEU A 455 -13.84 -14.52 20.25
N ASP A 456 -14.52 -13.43 20.59
CA ASP A 456 -15.79 -13.02 19.99
C ASP A 456 -15.63 -12.56 18.54
N GLN A 457 -14.53 -11.85 18.22
CA GLN A 457 -14.29 -11.25 16.90
C GLN A 457 -12.95 -11.67 16.26
N PHE A 458 -12.02 -12.25 17.03
CA PHE A 458 -10.66 -12.55 16.59
C PHE A 458 -10.21 -13.96 17.00
N LYS A 459 -9.25 -14.53 16.26
CA LYS A 459 -8.68 -15.86 16.59
C LYS A 459 -8.04 -15.92 17.98
N ASN A 460 -7.36 -14.85 18.37
CA ASN A 460 -6.65 -14.67 19.63
C ASN A 460 -6.28 -13.17 19.81
N TYR A 461 -5.67 -12.82 20.93
CA TYR A 461 -5.36 -11.43 21.24
C TYR A 461 -4.25 -10.88 20.33
N GLU A 462 -3.37 -11.75 19.82
CA GLU A 462 -2.33 -11.40 18.84
C GLU A 462 -2.97 -10.93 17.52
N HIS A 463 -3.96 -11.66 17.01
CA HIS A 463 -4.71 -11.28 15.81
C HIS A 463 -5.39 -9.92 15.98
N ARG A 464 -6.04 -9.68 17.13
CA ARG A 464 -6.63 -8.37 17.47
C ARG A 464 -5.59 -7.25 17.48
N GLY A 465 -4.43 -7.50 18.08
CA GLY A 465 -3.33 -6.56 18.14
C GLY A 465 -2.71 -6.26 16.77
N GLN A 466 -2.60 -7.25 15.88
CA GLN A 466 -2.11 -7.08 14.51
C GLN A 466 -3.05 -6.20 13.68
N VAL A 467 -4.36 -6.45 13.75
CA VAL A 467 -5.38 -5.64 13.07
C VAL A 467 -5.29 -4.18 13.50
N PHE A 468 -5.17 -3.92 14.81
CA PHE A 468 -4.96 -2.56 15.33
C PHE A 468 -3.70 -1.89 14.75
N THR A 469 -2.57 -2.59 14.76
CA THR A 469 -1.30 -2.10 14.23
C THR A 469 -1.40 -1.73 12.74
N GLU A 470 -2.09 -2.56 11.94
CA GLU A 470 -2.28 -2.28 10.51
C GLU A 470 -3.13 -1.03 10.28
N ILE A 471 -4.21 -0.85 11.04
CA ILE A 471 -5.08 0.33 10.95
C ILE A 471 -4.31 1.59 11.38
N ALA A 472 -3.58 1.50 12.50
CA ALA A 472 -2.77 2.60 13.02
C ALA A 472 -1.74 3.08 11.99
N LYS A 473 -1.00 2.16 11.35
CA LYS A 473 0.02 2.49 10.34
C LYS A 473 -0.56 3.13 9.07
N LYS A 474 -1.81 2.82 8.71
CA LYS A 474 -2.51 3.46 7.59
C LYS A 474 -2.91 4.91 7.91
N TYR A 475 -2.99 5.29 9.18
CA TYR A 475 -3.35 6.64 9.58
C TYR A 475 -2.20 7.63 9.32
N GLN A 476 -2.42 8.56 8.39
CA GLN A 476 -1.60 9.74 8.16
C GLN A 476 -2.49 10.98 8.04
N LYS A 477 -2.17 12.05 8.78
CA LYS A 477 -2.91 13.31 8.65
C LYS A 477 -2.35 14.10 7.47
N PRO A 478 -3.14 14.45 6.44
CA PRO A 478 -2.61 15.18 5.28
C PRO A 478 -2.04 16.54 5.71
N SER A 479 -0.85 16.91 5.21
CA SER A 479 -0.19 18.17 5.55
C SER A 479 -1.03 19.38 5.10
N ARG A 480 -0.91 20.52 5.80
CA ARG A 480 -1.68 21.74 5.51
C ARG A 480 -1.47 22.22 4.06
N PHE A 481 -0.26 22.12 3.53
CA PHE A 481 0.08 22.44 2.13
C PHE A 481 -0.56 21.48 1.13
N LYS A 482 -0.58 20.17 1.44
CA LYS A 482 -1.27 19.18 0.60
C LYS A 482 -2.78 19.41 0.62
N ARG A 483 -3.35 19.88 1.72
CA ARG A 483 -4.78 20.23 1.86
C ARG A 483 -5.17 21.44 1.01
N ILE A 484 -4.32 22.48 0.97
CA ILE A 484 -4.52 23.64 0.09
C ILE A 484 -4.39 23.19 -1.37
N GLY A 485 -3.30 22.51 -1.72
CA GLY A 485 -3.07 21.99 -3.07
C GLY A 485 -4.22 21.10 -3.58
N VAL A 486 -4.70 20.17 -2.76
CA VAL A 486 -5.86 19.32 -3.05
C VAL A 486 -7.14 20.14 -3.14
N LYS A 487 -7.34 21.17 -2.32
CA LYS A 487 -8.54 22.02 -2.42
C LYS A 487 -8.54 22.85 -3.72
N THR A 488 -7.40 23.41 -4.12
CA THR A 488 -7.25 24.09 -5.42
C THR A 488 -7.43 23.11 -6.57
N LEU A 489 -6.84 21.92 -6.52
CA LEU A 489 -7.00 20.88 -7.53
C LEU A 489 -8.45 20.41 -7.63
N ASN A 490 -9.13 20.18 -6.50
CA ASN A 490 -10.54 19.80 -6.48
C ASN A 490 -11.45 20.92 -6.99
N THR A 491 -11.11 22.18 -6.72
CA THR A 491 -11.85 23.34 -7.23
C THR A 491 -11.66 23.49 -8.74
N ALA A 492 -10.42 23.37 -9.22
CA ALA A 492 -10.11 23.36 -10.65
C ALA A 492 -10.78 22.18 -11.36
N GLN A 493 -10.73 20.98 -10.77
CA GLN A 493 -11.40 19.79 -11.28
C GLN A 493 -12.92 19.97 -11.30
N SER A 494 -13.53 20.54 -10.26
CA SER A 494 -14.96 20.85 -10.22
C SER A 494 -15.36 21.87 -11.29
N PHE A 495 -14.54 22.90 -11.50
CA PHE A 495 -14.76 23.91 -12.53
C PHE A 495 -14.65 23.32 -13.94
N ILE A 496 -13.59 22.56 -14.22
CA ILE A 496 -13.40 21.83 -15.48
C ILE A 496 -14.56 20.87 -15.71
N HIS A 497 -14.98 20.13 -14.68
CA HIS A 497 -16.14 19.24 -14.77
C HIS A 497 -17.42 20.00 -15.11
N LYS A 498 -17.68 21.15 -14.48
CA LYS A 498 -18.84 22.00 -14.82
C LYS A 498 -18.78 22.49 -16.26
N LEU A 499 -17.61 22.86 -16.79
CA LEU A 499 -17.45 23.29 -18.19
C LEU A 499 -17.66 22.14 -19.19
N ILE A 500 -17.11 20.97 -18.90
CA ILE A 500 -17.26 19.75 -19.71
C ILE A 500 -18.73 19.32 -19.79
N TYR A 501 -19.48 19.42 -18.70
CA TYR A 501 -20.88 19.00 -18.60
C TYR A 501 -21.87 20.17 -18.71
N LEU A 502 -21.41 21.37 -19.08
CA LEU A 502 -22.26 22.55 -19.23
C LEU A 502 -23.42 22.25 -20.21
N GLY A 503 -24.64 22.58 -19.78
CA GLY A 503 -25.85 22.39 -20.59
C GLY A 503 -26.46 20.99 -20.55
N GLU A 504 -25.88 20.04 -19.82
CA GLU A 504 -26.55 18.77 -19.47
C GLU A 504 -27.26 18.91 -18.13
N LYS A 505 -28.60 18.80 -18.12
CA LYS A 505 -29.37 18.68 -16.88
C LYS A 505 -29.26 17.25 -16.37
N ASN A 506 -29.15 17.06 -15.06
CA ASN A 506 -29.31 15.75 -14.43
C ASN A 506 -30.66 15.18 -14.86
N HIS A 507 -30.64 14.10 -15.65
CA HIS A 507 -31.84 13.46 -16.20
C HIS A 507 -32.74 12.96 -15.05
N LYS A 508 -33.66 13.83 -14.63
CA LYS A 508 -34.81 13.49 -13.78
C LYS A 508 -36.15 13.76 -14.49
N GLU A 509 -36.14 14.38 -15.67
CA GLU A 509 -37.39 14.68 -16.40
C GLU A 509 -37.34 14.25 -17.88
N PRO A 510 -38.46 13.73 -18.45
CA PRO A 510 -38.44 12.97 -19.71
C PRO A 510 -38.72 13.75 -21.00
N TYR A 511 -38.70 15.09 -21.01
CA TYR A 511 -39.21 15.85 -22.17
C TYR A 511 -38.21 16.91 -22.63
N ASP A 512 -37.24 16.50 -23.46
CA ASP A 512 -36.70 17.19 -24.64
C ASP A 512 -35.37 16.53 -25.04
N ILE A 513 -35.45 15.49 -25.89
CA ILE A 513 -34.29 14.66 -26.23
C ILE A 513 -33.49 15.34 -27.35
N LYS A 514 -32.39 15.99 -26.98
CA LYS A 514 -31.40 16.44 -27.95
C LYS A 514 -30.66 15.23 -28.52
N LEU A 515 -30.82 14.99 -29.82
CA LEU A 515 -30.15 13.91 -30.56
C LEU A 515 -28.65 14.12 -30.74
N TYR A 516 -28.17 15.35 -30.52
CA TYR A 516 -26.82 15.80 -30.83
C TYR A 516 -26.29 16.71 -29.72
N ASP A 517 -24.99 16.64 -29.39
CA ASP A 517 -24.32 17.63 -28.55
C ASP A 517 -24.22 18.99 -29.28
N GLY A 518 -25.19 19.87 -29.03
CA GLY A 518 -25.23 21.20 -29.63
C GLY A 518 -24.05 22.10 -29.25
N TYR A 519 -23.39 21.87 -28.11
CA TYR A 519 -22.20 22.64 -27.73
C TYR A 519 -20.99 22.20 -28.54
N LEU A 520 -20.84 20.90 -28.81
CA LEU A 520 -19.80 20.40 -29.70
C LEU A 520 -19.94 21.02 -31.10
N LEU A 521 -21.15 21.04 -31.66
CA LEU A 521 -21.43 21.68 -32.95
C LEU A 521 -21.09 23.18 -32.91
N ALA A 522 -21.54 23.90 -31.87
CA ALA A 522 -21.24 25.32 -31.72
C ALA A 522 -19.74 25.59 -31.69
N LEU A 523 -18.95 24.78 -30.97
CA LEU A 523 -17.50 24.91 -30.90
C LEU A 523 -16.83 24.65 -32.25
N ILE A 524 -17.21 23.55 -32.94
CA ILE A 524 -16.67 23.22 -34.28
C ILE A 524 -16.89 24.38 -35.25
N PHE A 525 -18.12 24.87 -35.35
CA PHE A 525 -18.45 25.91 -36.32
C PHE A 525 -17.99 27.32 -35.89
N SER A 526 -17.81 27.58 -34.59
CA SER A 526 -17.21 28.83 -34.12
C SER A 526 -15.72 28.91 -34.49
N ILE A 527 -14.96 27.84 -34.22
CA ILE A 527 -13.54 27.77 -34.58
C ILE A 527 -13.39 27.80 -36.11
N PHE A 528 -14.22 27.05 -36.83
CA PHE A 528 -14.20 27.08 -38.29
C PHE A 528 -14.58 28.46 -38.86
N GLY A 529 -15.53 29.18 -38.25
CA GLY A 529 -15.88 30.54 -38.62
C GLY A 529 -14.71 31.51 -38.46
N LEU A 530 -14.00 31.45 -37.33
CA LEU A 530 -12.75 32.18 -37.13
C LEU A 530 -11.69 31.77 -38.16
N GLY A 531 -11.58 30.48 -38.46
CA GLY A 531 -10.74 29.95 -39.52
C GLY A 531 -11.03 30.60 -40.86
N ILE A 532 -12.27 30.58 -41.33
CA ILE A 532 -12.69 31.20 -42.60
C ILE A 532 -12.27 32.67 -42.67
N ILE A 533 -12.56 33.45 -41.61
CA ILE A 533 -12.19 34.87 -41.51
C ILE A 533 -10.67 35.03 -41.63
N THR A 534 -9.91 34.20 -40.93
CA THR A 534 -8.45 34.26 -40.89
C THR A 534 -7.82 33.86 -42.22
N VAL A 535 -8.26 32.76 -42.85
CA VAL A 535 -7.74 32.38 -44.17
C VAL A 535 -8.12 33.41 -45.22
N PHE A 536 -9.32 33.98 -45.14
CA PHE A 536 -9.72 35.08 -46.02
C PHE A 536 -8.76 36.26 -45.85
N SER A 537 -8.53 36.73 -44.63
CA SER A 537 -7.61 37.85 -44.35
C SER A 537 -6.19 37.56 -44.85
N ALA A 538 -5.64 36.38 -44.55
CA ALA A 538 -4.28 35.98 -44.91
C ALA A 538 -4.07 35.76 -46.42
N SER A 539 -5.10 35.32 -47.15
CA SER A 539 -5.00 35.00 -48.59
C SER A 539 -5.27 36.18 -49.53
N THR A 540 -5.84 37.28 -49.04
CA THR A 540 -6.21 38.46 -49.85
C THR A 540 -5.06 39.01 -50.68
N TYR A 541 -3.90 39.27 -50.06
CA TYR A 541 -2.74 39.86 -50.75
C TYR A 541 -2.25 38.98 -51.92
N MET A 542 -2.07 37.68 -51.69
CA MET A 542 -1.63 36.75 -52.74
C MET A 542 -2.65 36.61 -53.86
N THR A 543 -3.93 36.57 -53.52
CA THR A 543 -5.02 36.37 -54.51
C THR A 543 -5.17 37.58 -55.42
N VAL A 544 -5.11 38.79 -54.85
CA VAL A 544 -5.12 40.06 -55.62
C VAL A 544 -3.92 40.11 -56.56
N LYS A 545 -2.73 39.73 -56.08
CA LYS A 545 -1.51 39.69 -56.89
C LYS A 545 -1.56 38.68 -58.05
N GLN A 546 -2.19 37.51 -57.85
CA GLN A 546 -2.22 36.44 -58.86
C GLN A 546 -3.38 36.53 -59.85
N THR A 547 -4.56 37.01 -59.41
CA THR A 547 -5.81 36.91 -60.18
C THR A 547 -6.57 38.23 -60.29
N GLY A 548 -6.16 39.28 -59.57
CA GLY A 548 -6.91 40.52 -59.46
C GLY A 548 -8.20 40.43 -58.62
N ALA A 549 -8.59 39.22 -58.20
CA ALA A 549 -9.74 38.99 -57.33
C ALA A 549 -9.36 39.08 -55.85
N ILE A 550 -10.32 39.47 -55.01
CA ILE A 550 -10.15 39.55 -53.55
C ILE A 550 -10.15 38.14 -52.91
N PHE A 551 -10.76 37.15 -53.57
CA PHE A 551 -10.97 35.83 -53.00
C PHE A 551 -10.79 34.68 -53.98
N ASN A 552 -10.23 33.57 -53.51
CA ASN A 552 -9.97 32.37 -54.31
C ASN A 552 -11.18 31.40 -54.27
N PRO A 553 -11.93 31.23 -55.38
CA PRO A 553 -13.14 30.40 -55.37
C PRO A 553 -12.85 28.91 -55.09
N LYS A 554 -11.64 28.42 -55.38
CA LYS A 554 -11.24 27.03 -55.09
C LYS A 554 -11.18 26.77 -53.58
N GLN A 555 -10.83 27.77 -52.80
CA GLN A 555 -10.74 27.67 -51.35
C GLN A 555 -12.12 27.55 -50.68
N ALA A 556 -13.08 28.39 -51.08
CA ALA A 556 -14.47 28.24 -50.59
C ALA A 556 -15.05 26.88 -50.96
N LEU A 557 -14.78 26.41 -52.18
CA LEU A 557 -15.26 25.10 -52.61
C LEU A 557 -14.69 23.96 -51.74
N LEU A 558 -13.39 24.01 -51.40
CA LEU A 558 -12.78 23.04 -50.48
C LEU A 558 -13.37 23.08 -49.07
N MET A 559 -13.67 24.28 -48.55
CA MET A 559 -14.35 24.46 -47.26
C MET A 559 -15.77 23.86 -47.28
N VAL A 560 -16.53 24.08 -48.36
CA VAL A 560 -17.86 23.49 -48.58
C VAL A 560 -17.78 21.96 -48.69
N ILE A 561 -16.80 21.43 -49.42
CA ILE A 561 -16.54 20.00 -49.51
C ILE A 561 -16.22 19.42 -48.13
N GLY A 562 -15.45 20.13 -47.29
CA GLY A 562 -15.19 19.76 -45.90
C GLY A 562 -16.46 19.64 -45.08
N VAL A 563 -17.36 20.63 -45.13
CA VAL A 563 -18.68 20.55 -44.47
C VAL A 563 -19.51 19.39 -45.03
N GLY A 564 -19.45 19.14 -46.33
CA GLY A 564 -20.05 17.95 -46.96
C GLY A 564 -19.49 16.64 -46.40
N ALA A 565 -18.17 16.55 -46.16
CA ALA A 565 -17.52 15.40 -45.54
C ALA A 565 -17.98 15.19 -44.08
N PHE A 566 -18.21 16.27 -43.33
CA PHE A 566 -18.82 16.21 -42.00
C PHE A 566 -20.24 15.64 -42.04
N LEU A 567 -21.09 16.16 -42.92
CA LEU A 567 -22.49 15.70 -43.05
C LEU A 567 -22.58 14.25 -43.52
N THR A 568 -21.75 13.86 -44.49
CA THR A 568 -21.72 12.47 -44.99
C THR A 568 -21.23 11.49 -43.94
N SER A 569 -20.16 11.82 -43.20
CA SER A 569 -19.69 10.97 -42.10
C SER A 569 -20.68 10.87 -40.94
N LEU A 570 -21.50 11.89 -40.70
CA LEU A 570 -22.61 11.87 -39.73
C LEU A 570 -23.75 10.92 -40.12
N CYS A 571 -23.89 10.61 -41.41
CA CYS A 571 -24.85 9.63 -41.93
C CYS A 571 -24.33 8.18 -41.87
N ILE A 572 -23.01 7.98 -41.83
CA ILE A 572 -22.39 6.65 -41.83
C ILE A 572 -22.30 6.12 -40.40
N ASN A 573 -22.84 4.93 -40.14
CA ASN A 573 -22.73 4.30 -38.83
C ASN A 573 -21.26 4.15 -38.38
N SER A 574 -20.97 4.49 -37.14
CA SER A 574 -19.58 4.50 -36.62
C SER A 574 -18.87 3.13 -36.74
N SER A 575 -19.63 2.03 -36.71
CA SER A 575 -19.10 0.67 -36.87
C SER A 575 -18.71 0.29 -38.31
N LEU A 576 -19.25 1.00 -39.32
CA LEU A 576 -18.91 0.74 -40.72
C LEU A 576 -17.48 1.15 -41.05
N TRP A 577 -16.96 2.20 -40.41
CA TRP A 577 -15.57 2.62 -40.53
C TRP A 577 -14.58 1.51 -40.16
N ARG A 578 -14.94 0.68 -39.18
CA ARG A 578 -14.18 -0.53 -38.83
C ARG A 578 -14.18 -1.55 -39.97
N THR A 579 -15.32 -1.73 -40.64
CA THR A 579 -15.49 -2.71 -41.73
C THR A 579 -14.78 -2.28 -43.01
N LEU A 580 -14.74 -0.97 -43.27
CA LEU A 580 -14.07 -0.38 -44.44
C LEU A 580 -12.54 -0.34 -44.32
N LEU A 581 -11.99 -0.61 -43.12
CA LEU A 581 -10.57 -0.47 -42.83
C LEU A 581 -9.64 -1.20 -43.83
N PRO A 582 -9.88 -2.46 -44.27
CA PRO A 582 -9.04 -3.12 -45.26
C PRO A 582 -8.97 -2.37 -46.59
N LEU A 583 -10.12 -1.89 -47.07
CA LEU A 583 -10.21 -1.12 -48.32
C LEU A 583 -9.52 0.23 -48.17
N MET A 584 -9.73 0.92 -47.05
CA MET A 584 -9.04 2.18 -46.73
C MET A 584 -7.53 1.98 -46.64
N SER A 585 -7.07 0.87 -46.07
CA SER A 585 -5.63 0.55 -45.95
C SER A 585 -4.99 0.35 -47.31
N ILE A 586 -5.60 -0.48 -48.18
CA ILE A 586 -5.11 -0.70 -49.55
C ILE A 586 -5.12 0.62 -50.34
N GLY A 587 -6.22 1.37 -50.27
CA GLY A 587 -6.36 2.65 -50.97
C GLY A 587 -5.33 3.67 -50.51
N THR A 588 -5.06 3.76 -49.21
CA THR A 588 -4.05 4.68 -48.65
C THR A 588 -2.64 4.29 -49.07
N ILE A 589 -2.27 3.01 -48.93
CA ILE A 589 -0.94 2.52 -49.35
C ILE A 589 -0.75 2.76 -50.85
N GLY A 590 -1.76 2.45 -51.66
CA GLY A 590 -1.76 2.71 -53.10
C GLY A 590 -1.59 4.20 -53.41
N ALA A 591 -2.31 5.09 -52.73
CA ALA A 591 -2.19 6.52 -52.91
C ALA A 591 -0.82 7.08 -52.49
N LEU A 592 -0.23 6.56 -51.41
CA LEU A 592 1.12 6.94 -50.96
C LEU A 592 2.20 6.45 -51.95
N LEU A 593 2.08 5.24 -52.48
CA LEU A 593 2.96 4.73 -53.53
C LEU A 593 2.81 5.55 -54.82
N PHE A 594 1.57 5.88 -55.19
CA PHE A 594 1.30 6.68 -56.38
C PHE A 594 1.87 8.09 -56.28
N VAL A 595 1.77 8.76 -55.12
CA VAL A 595 2.42 10.07 -54.91
C VAL A 595 3.92 9.98 -55.00
N HIS A 596 4.52 8.90 -54.49
CA HIS A 596 5.95 8.75 -54.57
C HIS A 596 6.46 8.66 -56.02
N THR A 597 5.68 8.05 -56.93
CA THR A 597 6.08 7.88 -58.33
C THR A 597 5.58 8.98 -59.26
N PHE A 598 4.41 9.55 -59.02
CA PHE A 598 3.71 10.49 -59.92
C PHE A 598 3.32 11.81 -59.26
N GLY A 599 3.71 12.05 -58.00
CA GLY A 599 3.36 13.27 -57.26
C GLY A 599 4.09 14.51 -57.77
N HIS A 600 3.43 15.66 -57.67
CA HIS A 600 4.04 16.94 -57.98
C HIS A 600 4.95 17.41 -56.83
N SER A 601 6.13 17.93 -57.18
CA SER A 601 7.05 18.53 -56.22
C SER A 601 6.75 20.01 -56.02
N LEU A 602 6.39 20.40 -54.80
CA LEU A 602 6.38 21.80 -54.34
C LEU A 602 7.51 21.96 -53.32
N ASN A 603 8.37 22.97 -53.50
CA ASN A 603 9.52 23.26 -52.61
C ASN A 603 10.42 22.03 -52.29
N GLY A 604 10.61 21.13 -53.26
CA GLY A 604 11.50 19.96 -53.12
C GLY A 604 10.89 18.72 -52.44
N ALA A 605 9.61 18.73 -52.07
CA ALA A 605 8.90 17.57 -51.53
C ALA A 605 7.80 17.06 -52.48
N GLN A 606 7.81 15.78 -52.85
CA GLN A 606 6.76 15.14 -53.65
C GLN A 606 5.67 14.57 -52.73
N ARG A 607 4.66 15.39 -52.40
CA ARG A 607 3.60 15.02 -51.43
C ARG A 607 2.17 15.15 -51.97
N TRP A 608 1.97 15.76 -53.14
CA TRP A 608 0.65 16.18 -53.61
C TRP A 608 0.25 15.50 -54.92
N ILE A 609 -1.01 15.06 -54.99
CA ILE A 609 -1.70 14.64 -56.23
C ILE A 609 -2.60 15.78 -56.68
N SER A 610 -2.55 16.14 -57.97
CA SER A 610 -3.53 17.05 -58.58
C SER A 610 -4.66 16.23 -59.21
N ILE A 611 -5.89 16.35 -58.69
CA ILE A 611 -7.09 15.71 -59.23
C ILE A 611 -8.08 16.81 -59.61
N MET A 612 -8.40 16.94 -60.90
CA MET A 612 -9.39 17.91 -61.43
C MET A 612 -9.17 19.35 -60.92
N GLY A 613 -7.91 19.80 -60.80
CA GLY A 613 -7.57 21.16 -60.35
C GLY A 613 -7.54 21.37 -58.84
N PHE A 614 -7.68 20.30 -58.03
CA PHE A 614 -7.51 20.29 -56.58
C PHE A 614 -6.26 19.49 -56.18
N THR A 615 -5.57 19.93 -55.13
CA THR A 615 -4.44 19.21 -54.55
C THR A 615 -4.89 18.34 -53.38
N PHE A 616 -4.67 17.03 -53.48
CA PHE A 616 -4.94 16.07 -52.42
C PHE A 616 -3.62 15.51 -51.86
N GLN A 617 -3.48 15.53 -50.54
CA GLN A 617 -2.33 14.98 -49.83
C GLN A 617 -2.71 13.66 -49.15
N PRO A 618 -2.22 12.49 -49.63
CA PRO A 618 -2.61 11.20 -49.10
C PRO A 618 -2.24 10.93 -47.64
N VAL A 619 -1.27 11.67 -47.08
CA VAL A 619 -0.92 11.54 -45.66
C VAL A 619 -2.09 11.87 -44.73
N GLU A 620 -3.00 12.78 -45.11
CA GLU A 620 -4.18 13.06 -44.30
C GLU A 620 -5.08 11.82 -44.19
N LEU A 621 -5.26 11.09 -45.29
CA LEU A 621 -5.97 9.81 -45.28
C LEU A 621 -5.22 8.74 -44.47
N ALA A 622 -3.88 8.74 -44.52
CA ALA A 622 -3.05 7.82 -43.75
C ALA A 622 -3.19 8.00 -42.24
N LYS A 623 -3.34 9.25 -41.77
CA LYS A 623 -3.63 9.56 -40.36
C LYS A 623 -4.94 8.93 -39.92
N LEU A 624 -6.03 9.20 -40.66
CA LEU A 624 -7.35 8.64 -40.39
C LEU A 624 -7.35 7.11 -40.39
N CYS A 625 -6.73 6.49 -41.41
CA CYS A 625 -6.64 5.04 -41.54
C CYS A 625 -5.86 4.39 -40.38
N THR A 626 -4.74 4.98 -39.99
CA THR A 626 -3.90 4.50 -38.88
C THR A 626 -4.66 4.52 -37.56
N PHE A 627 -5.40 5.59 -37.27
CA PHE A 627 -6.15 5.70 -36.01
C PHE A 627 -7.36 4.76 -35.95
N ILE A 628 -8.03 4.51 -37.08
CA ILE A 628 -9.07 3.47 -37.17
C ILE A 628 -8.47 2.09 -36.91
N TYR A 629 -7.30 1.77 -37.48
CA TYR A 629 -6.66 0.47 -37.26
C TYR A 629 -6.17 0.31 -35.82
N LEU A 630 -5.51 1.34 -35.26
CA LEU A 630 -5.07 1.34 -33.87
C LEU A 630 -6.25 1.06 -32.92
N SER A 631 -7.38 1.73 -33.14
CA SER A 631 -8.60 1.54 -32.35
C SER A 631 -9.17 0.13 -32.49
N HIS A 632 -9.23 -0.41 -33.71
CA HIS A 632 -9.65 -1.79 -33.96
C HIS A 632 -8.78 -2.79 -33.20
N TYR A 633 -7.48 -2.57 -33.31
CA TYR A 633 -6.45 -3.47 -32.84
C TYR A 633 -6.39 -3.53 -31.31
N LEU A 634 -6.46 -2.39 -30.63
CA LEU A 634 -6.47 -2.34 -29.16
C LEU A 634 -7.71 -2.99 -28.56
N VAL A 635 -8.87 -2.89 -29.23
CA VAL A 635 -10.06 -3.63 -28.82
C VAL A 635 -9.87 -5.14 -28.98
N ALA A 636 -9.33 -5.59 -30.11
CA ALA A 636 -9.12 -7.01 -30.37
C ALA A 636 -8.19 -7.65 -29.32
N ILE A 637 -7.14 -6.94 -28.90
CA ILE A 637 -6.18 -7.43 -27.90
C ILE A 637 -6.73 -7.35 -26.47
N SER A 638 -7.58 -6.39 -26.16
CA SER A 638 -8.15 -6.25 -24.82
C SER A 638 -9.01 -7.43 -24.38
N GLN A 639 -9.48 -8.26 -25.33
CA GLN A 639 -10.35 -9.41 -25.07
C GLN A 639 -9.59 -10.70 -24.72
N ASP A 640 -8.29 -10.79 -25.02
CA ASP A 640 -7.49 -12.02 -24.81
C ASP A 640 -6.63 -11.94 -23.53
N ARG A 641 -6.73 -12.94 -22.66
CA ARG A 641 -6.07 -12.94 -21.33
C ARG A 641 -4.60 -13.38 -21.38
N ASN A 642 -4.16 -14.06 -22.45
CA ASN A 642 -2.81 -14.62 -22.58
C ASN A 642 -1.98 -13.89 -23.66
N PHE A 643 -1.71 -12.62 -23.40
CA PHE A 643 -1.03 -11.73 -24.34
C PHE A 643 0.45 -12.10 -24.60
N LYS A 644 0.84 -12.20 -25.88
CA LYS A 644 2.24 -12.45 -26.32
C LYS A 644 2.78 -11.30 -27.17
N LEU A 645 4.11 -11.16 -27.19
CA LEU A 645 4.79 -10.14 -28.01
C LEU A 645 4.48 -10.27 -29.51
N ILE A 646 4.15 -11.48 -29.98
CA ILE A 646 3.82 -11.75 -31.39
C ILE A 646 2.50 -11.09 -31.80
N ASP A 647 1.60 -10.88 -30.84
CA ASP A 647 0.30 -10.25 -31.08
C ASP A 647 0.50 -8.76 -31.43
N MET A 648 1.63 -8.14 -31.01
CA MET A 648 2.09 -6.77 -31.35
C MET A 648 2.50 -6.57 -32.81
N LEU A 649 2.82 -7.64 -33.52
CA LEU A 649 3.45 -7.54 -34.84
C LEU A 649 2.51 -6.97 -35.91
N GLY A 650 1.22 -7.32 -35.90
CA GLY A 650 0.28 -6.92 -36.95
C GLY A 650 0.14 -5.41 -37.12
N PHE A 651 -0.08 -4.68 -36.02
CA PHE A 651 -0.14 -3.22 -36.05
C PHE A 651 1.26 -2.59 -36.21
N THR A 652 2.28 -3.13 -35.54
CA THR A 652 3.65 -2.61 -35.65
C THR A 652 4.16 -2.65 -37.08
N CYS A 653 3.92 -3.75 -37.82
CA CYS A 653 4.28 -3.85 -39.22
C CYS A 653 3.51 -2.85 -40.10
N PHE A 654 2.20 -2.71 -39.89
CA PHE A 654 1.40 -1.73 -40.64
C PHE A 654 1.90 -0.31 -40.41
N LEU A 655 2.16 0.05 -39.16
CA LEU A 655 2.63 1.37 -38.79
C LEU A 655 4.04 1.62 -39.32
N ALA A 656 4.92 0.60 -39.32
CA ALA A 656 6.22 0.67 -39.99
C ALA A 656 6.09 0.91 -41.49
N ILE A 657 5.19 0.20 -42.18
CA ILE A 657 4.93 0.40 -43.63
C ILE A 657 4.46 1.83 -43.90
N MET A 658 3.47 2.32 -43.14
CA MET A 658 2.99 3.69 -43.28
C MET A 658 4.10 4.71 -43.02
N SER A 659 4.85 4.57 -41.93
CA SER A 659 5.97 5.44 -41.59
C SER A 659 7.06 5.43 -42.66
N ILE A 660 7.45 4.27 -43.20
CA ILE A 660 8.44 4.19 -44.28
C ILE A 660 7.95 4.97 -45.51
N LEU A 661 6.69 4.76 -45.94
CA LEU A 661 6.14 5.46 -47.10
C LEU A 661 6.08 6.98 -46.90
N LEU A 662 5.77 7.45 -45.69
CA LEU A 662 5.76 8.88 -45.36
C LEU A 662 7.16 9.48 -45.34
N LEU A 663 8.14 8.76 -44.80
CA LEU A 663 9.54 9.18 -44.80
C LEU A 663 10.14 9.23 -46.21
N LEU A 664 9.70 8.36 -47.12
CA LEU A 664 10.05 8.44 -48.55
C LEU A 664 9.51 9.72 -49.22
N GLN A 665 8.44 10.32 -48.68
CA GLN A 665 7.85 11.60 -49.11
C GLN A 665 8.35 12.81 -48.29
N PRO A 666 9.62 12.75 -47.85
CA PRO A 666 10.17 13.51 -46.73
C PRO A 666 9.25 13.98 -45.57
N ASP A 667 8.15 13.31 -45.24
CA ASP A 667 7.16 13.78 -44.24
C ASP A 667 7.47 13.27 -42.83
N PHE A 668 8.42 13.95 -42.18
CA PHE A 668 8.87 13.62 -40.83
C PHE A 668 7.82 13.92 -39.76
N GLY A 669 7.17 15.07 -39.83
CA GLY A 669 6.23 15.53 -38.80
C GLY A 669 5.01 14.62 -38.65
N SER A 670 4.41 14.20 -39.77
CA SER A 670 3.30 13.24 -39.74
C SER A 670 3.74 11.87 -39.23
N THR A 671 4.97 11.43 -39.57
CA THR A 671 5.53 10.16 -39.08
C THR A 671 5.73 10.18 -37.56
N LEU A 672 6.30 11.26 -37.02
CA LEU A 672 6.47 11.45 -35.57
C LEU A 672 5.11 11.51 -34.86
N MET A 673 4.15 12.23 -35.42
CA MET A 673 2.79 12.34 -34.89
C MET A 673 2.11 10.99 -34.76
N LEU A 674 2.14 10.16 -35.82
CA LEU A 674 1.61 8.78 -35.79
C LEU A 674 2.30 7.95 -34.70
N GLY A 675 3.61 8.11 -34.56
CA GLY A 675 4.45 7.58 -33.48
C GLY A 675 3.91 7.90 -32.08
N VAL A 676 3.88 9.18 -31.77
CA VAL A 676 3.56 9.72 -30.45
C VAL A 676 2.11 9.38 -30.06
N ILE A 677 1.14 9.63 -30.96
CA ILE A 677 -0.28 9.40 -30.66
C ILE A 677 -0.56 7.92 -30.43
N SER A 678 0.01 7.03 -31.25
CA SER A 678 -0.17 5.59 -31.06
C SER A 678 0.42 5.12 -29.73
N THR A 679 1.59 5.64 -29.35
CA THR A 679 2.22 5.33 -28.06
C THR A 679 1.36 5.78 -26.87
N ILE A 680 0.92 7.04 -26.88
CA ILE A 680 0.08 7.60 -25.81
C ILE A 680 -1.24 6.81 -25.68
N THR A 681 -1.83 6.43 -26.81
CA THR A 681 -3.07 5.63 -26.83
C THR A 681 -2.86 4.24 -26.23
N ILE A 682 -1.77 3.55 -26.59
CA ILE A 682 -1.41 2.24 -26.01
C ILE A 682 -1.17 2.36 -24.50
N ILE A 683 -0.50 3.42 -24.05
CA ILE A 683 -0.26 3.71 -22.63
C ILE A 683 -1.60 3.88 -21.90
N TYR A 684 -2.48 4.73 -22.43
CA TYR A 684 -3.75 5.07 -21.80
C TYR A 684 -4.66 3.85 -21.59
N ILE A 685 -4.66 2.90 -22.51
CA ILE A 685 -5.52 1.71 -22.46
C ILE A 685 -4.90 0.57 -21.63
N THR A 686 -3.60 0.61 -21.36
CA THR A 686 -2.91 -0.49 -20.65
C THR A 686 -2.91 -0.26 -19.14
N PRO A 687 -3.62 -1.09 -18.35
CA PRO A 687 -3.83 -0.84 -16.92
C PRO A 687 -2.63 -1.18 -16.02
N ASN A 688 -1.63 -1.92 -16.50
CA ASN A 688 -0.52 -2.42 -15.68
C ASN A 688 0.85 -2.09 -16.30
N LEU A 689 1.72 -1.48 -15.48
CA LEU A 689 3.09 -1.06 -15.83
C LEU A 689 3.96 -2.20 -16.38
N LYS A 690 3.80 -3.43 -15.87
CA LYS A 690 4.56 -4.58 -16.37
C LYS A 690 4.10 -5.02 -17.77
N THR A 691 2.82 -4.87 -18.08
CA THR A 691 2.27 -5.20 -19.41
C THR A 691 2.48 -4.06 -20.40
N LEU A 692 2.68 -2.84 -19.89
CA LEU A 692 2.95 -1.65 -20.70
C LEU A 692 4.29 -1.76 -21.44
N THR A 693 5.34 -2.22 -20.77
CA THR A 693 6.66 -2.39 -21.39
C THR A 693 6.59 -3.38 -22.57
N TYR A 694 5.93 -4.52 -22.42
CA TYR A 694 5.79 -5.49 -23.51
C TYR A 694 4.88 -5.01 -24.67
N ARG A 695 3.90 -4.14 -24.40
CA ARG A 695 2.95 -3.62 -25.40
C ARG A 695 3.49 -2.41 -26.16
N ALA A 696 4.21 -1.52 -25.50
CA ALA A 696 4.72 -0.29 -26.10
C ALA A 696 6.15 -0.41 -26.64
N ALA A 697 7.00 -1.27 -26.06
CA ALA A 697 8.42 -1.34 -26.45
C ALA A 697 8.67 -1.71 -27.93
N PRO A 698 8.00 -2.71 -28.53
CA PRO A 698 8.24 -3.05 -29.94
C PRO A 698 7.98 -1.87 -30.88
N PHE A 699 6.90 -1.13 -30.61
CA PHE A 699 6.53 0.07 -31.35
C PHE A 699 7.56 1.18 -31.18
N ILE A 700 7.93 1.50 -29.93
CA ILE A 700 8.86 2.59 -29.63
C ILE A 700 10.22 2.29 -30.27
N ILE A 701 10.71 1.05 -30.16
CA ILE A 701 11.98 0.64 -30.75
C ILE A 701 11.95 0.81 -32.27
N VAL A 702 10.92 0.31 -32.96
CA VAL A 702 10.80 0.45 -34.42
C VAL A 702 10.72 1.91 -34.84
N MET A 703 9.93 2.72 -34.15
CA MET A 703 9.81 4.15 -34.45
C MET A 703 11.12 4.90 -34.21
N VAL A 704 11.82 4.64 -33.10
CA VAL A 704 13.13 5.25 -32.82
C VAL A 704 14.16 4.84 -33.88
N ILE A 705 14.20 3.57 -34.29
CA ILE A 705 15.10 3.10 -35.35
C ILE A 705 14.81 3.83 -36.67
N LEU A 706 13.54 3.89 -37.09
CA LEU A 706 13.14 4.58 -38.32
C LEU A 706 13.48 6.08 -38.27
N LEU A 707 13.28 6.73 -37.12
CA LEU A 707 13.61 8.14 -36.92
C LEU A 707 15.13 8.37 -36.98
N VAL A 708 15.93 7.55 -36.30
CA VAL A 708 17.40 7.65 -36.31
C VAL A 708 17.94 7.47 -37.72
N ILE A 709 17.54 6.39 -38.43
CA ILE A 709 17.96 6.11 -39.81
C ILE A 709 17.62 7.29 -40.72
N PHE A 710 16.45 7.90 -40.56
CA PHE A 710 16.02 8.98 -41.44
C PHE A 710 16.74 10.30 -41.16
N VAL A 711 16.91 10.67 -39.89
CA VAL A 711 17.58 11.92 -39.47
C VAL A 711 19.05 11.91 -39.88
N THR A 712 19.76 10.78 -39.78
CA THR A 712 21.18 10.69 -40.14
C THR A 712 21.43 10.74 -41.65
N ASN A 713 20.42 10.40 -42.47
CA ASN A 713 20.60 10.22 -43.92
C ASN A 713 20.19 11.43 -44.77
N LYS A 714 19.56 12.48 -44.21
CA LYS A 714 19.15 13.67 -44.98
C LYS A 714 19.62 14.99 -44.35
N ALA A 715 20.56 15.65 -45.05
CA ALA A 715 21.05 17.01 -44.72
C ALA A 715 19.93 18.05 -44.54
N TYR A 716 18.79 17.87 -45.22
CA TYR A 716 17.61 18.74 -45.12
C TYR A 716 16.99 18.78 -43.71
N LEU A 717 16.89 17.65 -43.00
CA LEU A 717 16.31 17.64 -41.64
C LEU A 717 17.26 18.25 -40.62
N MET A 718 18.55 17.97 -40.74
CA MET A 718 19.56 18.54 -39.86
C MET A 718 19.55 20.08 -39.95
N ASN A 719 19.32 20.63 -41.14
CA ASN A 719 19.16 22.07 -41.36
C ASN A 719 17.94 22.68 -40.65
N ARG A 720 16.83 21.96 -40.48
CA ARG A 720 15.66 22.45 -39.72
C ARG A 720 15.91 22.43 -38.20
N ILE A 721 16.65 21.44 -37.73
CA ILE A 721 17.03 21.32 -36.30
C ILE A 721 18.06 22.38 -35.92
N THR A 722 19.09 22.57 -36.74
CA THR A 722 20.13 23.59 -36.47
C THR A 722 19.58 25.01 -36.62
N GLY A 723 18.72 25.28 -37.60
CA GLY A 723 18.03 26.56 -37.75
C GLY A 723 17.05 26.88 -36.61
N PHE A 724 16.52 25.87 -35.93
CA PHE A 724 15.72 26.06 -34.71
C PHE A 724 16.59 26.39 -33.48
N LEU A 725 17.75 25.73 -33.34
CA LEU A 725 18.65 25.93 -32.19
C LEU A 725 19.33 27.30 -32.19
N ASP A 726 19.62 27.84 -33.37
CA ASP A 726 20.15 29.21 -33.53
C ASP A 726 19.45 29.95 -34.67
N PRO A 727 18.23 30.48 -34.44
CA PRO A 727 17.46 31.15 -35.49
C PRO A 727 18.15 32.40 -36.05
N TYR A 728 18.97 33.09 -35.25
CA TYR A 728 19.62 34.34 -35.63
C TYR A 728 20.93 34.14 -36.40
N SER A 729 21.42 32.90 -36.52
CA SER A 729 22.59 32.57 -37.36
C SER A 729 22.35 32.76 -38.86
N ASP A 730 21.10 32.66 -39.31
CA ASP A 730 20.70 32.85 -40.71
C ASP A 730 19.32 33.55 -40.82
N PRO A 731 19.23 34.86 -40.48
CA PRO A 731 17.95 35.57 -40.39
C PRO A 731 17.23 35.77 -41.73
N TYR A 732 17.99 35.81 -42.83
CA TYR A 732 17.48 36.07 -44.18
C TYR A 732 17.34 34.80 -45.03
N GLY A 733 17.87 33.67 -44.56
CA GLY A 733 17.74 32.36 -45.20
C GLY A 733 16.78 31.44 -44.47
N LYS A 734 17.31 30.45 -43.76
CA LYS A 734 16.56 29.31 -43.23
C LYS A 734 15.56 29.68 -42.11
N SER A 735 15.86 30.73 -41.34
CA SER A 735 15.05 31.13 -40.18
C SER A 735 14.10 32.30 -40.46
N TYR A 736 14.08 32.79 -41.70
CA TYR A 736 13.33 33.99 -42.10
C TYR A 736 11.84 33.91 -41.72
N GLN A 737 11.17 32.79 -42.00
CA GLN A 737 9.75 32.64 -41.67
C GLN A 737 9.50 32.59 -40.15
N VAL A 738 10.40 31.96 -39.38
CA VAL A 738 10.27 31.86 -37.93
C VAL A 738 10.43 33.23 -37.25
N ILE A 739 11.42 34.01 -37.67
CA ILE A 739 11.67 35.36 -37.12
C ILE A 739 10.51 36.32 -37.45
N ASN A 740 10.00 36.27 -38.68
CA ASN A 740 8.85 37.09 -39.08
C ASN A 740 7.57 36.67 -38.36
N SER A 741 7.41 35.39 -38.04
CA SER A 741 6.30 34.90 -37.22
C SER A 741 6.33 35.47 -35.80
N ILE A 742 7.49 35.45 -35.14
CA ILE A 742 7.66 36.08 -33.81
C ILE A 742 7.40 37.59 -33.89
N SER A 743 7.91 38.23 -34.94
CA SER A 743 7.74 39.67 -35.17
C SER A 743 6.27 40.04 -35.37
N ALA A 744 5.48 39.20 -36.04
CA ALA A 744 4.04 39.38 -36.19
C ALA A 744 3.30 39.34 -34.84
N PHE A 745 3.63 38.38 -33.96
CA PHE A 745 3.10 38.35 -32.59
C PHE A 745 3.52 39.58 -31.77
N SER A 746 4.78 40.00 -31.88
CA SER A 746 5.27 41.20 -31.21
C SER A 746 4.55 42.46 -31.68
N HIS A 747 4.22 42.55 -32.97
CA HIS A 747 3.50 43.68 -33.56
C HIS A 747 2.03 43.72 -33.12
N GLY A 748 1.36 42.56 -33.03
CA GLY A 748 -0.01 42.46 -32.54
C GLY A 748 -0.21 42.91 -31.08
N GLY A 749 0.81 42.76 -30.23
CA GLY A 749 0.73 43.14 -28.82
C GLY A 749 -0.44 42.47 -28.09
N PHE A 750 -1.03 43.16 -27.10
CA PHE A 750 -2.15 42.60 -26.32
C PHE A 750 -3.48 42.57 -27.08
N TRP A 751 -3.75 43.59 -27.90
CA TRP A 751 -5.08 43.86 -28.48
C TRP A 751 -5.21 43.52 -29.97
N GLY A 752 -4.08 43.39 -30.68
CA GLY A 752 -4.05 43.22 -32.12
C GLY A 752 -4.08 44.54 -32.88
N VAL A 753 -3.71 44.49 -34.16
CA VAL A 753 -3.74 45.65 -35.07
C VAL A 753 -5.07 45.81 -35.81
N GLY A 754 -6.01 44.88 -35.60
CA GLY A 754 -7.32 44.84 -36.24
C GLY A 754 -7.36 43.91 -37.46
N LEU A 755 -8.56 43.35 -37.71
CA LEU A 755 -8.82 42.43 -38.82
C LEU A 755 -8.45 43.08 -40.16
N GLY A 756 -7.65 42.37 -40.96
CA GLY A 756 -7.27 42.85 -42.28
C GLY A 756 -6.05 43.78 -42.30
N ASN A 757 -5.53 44.21 -41.15
CA ASN A 757 -4.42 45.16 -41.05
C ASN A 757 -3.04 44.51 -40.85
N SER A 758 -2.93 43.18 -40.91
CA SER A 758 -1.62 42.51 -40.85
C SER A 758 -0.68 43.04 -41.94
N ILE A 759 0.53 43.42 -41.56
CA ILE A 759 1.57 43.84 -42.51
C ILE A 759 2.31 42.59 -43.02
N PHE A 760 2.47 41.57 -42.16
CA PHE A 760 3.26 40.37 -42.46
C PHE A 760 2.64 39.48 -43.55
N LYS A 761 1.33 39.58 -43.82
CA LYS A 761 0.67 38.95 -44.98
C LYS A 761 1.07 39.53 -46.34
N SER A 762 1.74 40.69 -46.39
CA SER A 762 2.17 41.37 -47.63
C SER A 762 3.41 40.76 -48.30
N GLY A 763 3.74 39.50 -47.98
CA GLY A 763 4.87 38.75 -48.53
C GLY A 763 6.06 38.58 -47.59
N TYR A 764 5.99 39.06 -46.34
CA TYR A 764 7.00 38.78 -45.31
C TYR A 764 6.93 37.33 -44.80
N LEU A 765 5.72 36.75 -44.78
CA LEU A 765 5.50 35.32 -44.57
C LEU A 765 5.08 34.67 -45.89
N THR A 766 5.92 33.78 -46.43
CA THR A 766 5.64 33.07 -47.69
C THR A 766 4.53 32.04 -47.55
N GLU A 767 4.43 31.38 -46.39
CA GLU A 767 3.41 30.37 -46.06
C GLU A 767 2.38 30.93 -45.05
N ALA A 768 1.96 32.18 -45.29
CA ALA A 768 1.04 32.97 -44.47
C ALA A 768 -0.34 32.31 -44.25
N ASN A 769 -0.88 31.66 -45.27
CA ASN A 769 -2.22 31.07 -45.24
C ASN A 769 -2.22 29.60 -44.78
N THR A 770 -1.06 28.94 -44.72
CA THR A 770 -0.89 27.52 -44.40
C THR A 770 -0.28 27.36 -43.02
N ASP A 771 1.06 27.27 -42.93
CA ASP A 771 1.78 26.85 -41.73
C ASP A 771 1.88 27.97 -40.68
N TYR A 772 1.97 29.24 -41.11
CA TYR A 772 2.16 30.41 -40.24
C TYR A 772 0.91 31.25 -40.02
N ILE A 773 -0.27 30.68 -40.27
CA ILE A 773 -1.54 31.42 -40.18
C ILE A 773 -1.81 31.98 -38.76
N LEU A 774 -1.37 31.28 -37.72
CA LEU A 774 -1.53 31.74 -36.34
C LEU A 774 -0.72 33.01 -36.05
N ALA A 775 0.39 33.25 -36.77
CA ALA A 775 1.16 34.48 -36.63
C ALA A 775 0.36 35.69 -37.13
N ILE A 776 -0.36 35.52 -38.24
CA ILE A 776 -1.26 36.55 -38.79
C ILE A 776 -2.46 36.74 -37.87
N PHE A 777 -3.05 35.66 -37.37
CA PHE A 777 -4.15 35.74 -36.40
C PHE A 777 -3.71 36.47 -35.12
N GLY A 778 -2.52 36.17 -34.60
CA GLY A 778 -1.95 36.82 -33.43
C GLY A 778 -1.59 38.28 -33.66
N GLU A 779 -1.19 38.66 -34.87
CA GLU A 779 -0.99 40.06 -35.24
C GLU A 779 -2.33 40.81 -35.27
N GLU A 780 -3.35 40.27 -35.93
CA GLU A 780 -4.63 40.94 -36.15
C GLU A 780 -5.51 41.00 -34.88
N PHE A 781 -5.51 39.96 -34.06
CA PHE A 781 -6.35 39.84 -32.86
C PHE A 781 -5.59 39.93 -31.53
N GLY A 782 -4.26 40.01 -31.58
CA GLY A 782 -3.40 40.15 -30.40
C GLY A 782 -3.37 38.91 -29.51
N TYR A 783 -2.71 39.06 -28.36
CA TYR A 783 -2.63 38.02 -27.33
C TYR A 783 -4.02 37.55 -26.85
N ILE A 784 -4.97 38.46 -26.68
CA ILE A 784 -6.34 38.12 -26.24
C ILE A 784 -7.03 37.21 -27.26
N GLY A 785 -6.88 37.50 -28.55
CA GLY A 785 -7.42 36.65 -29.62
C GLY A 785 -6.88 35.23 -29.56
N ILE A 786 -5.56 35.07 -29.40
CA ILE A 786 -4.91 33.76 -29.27
C ILE A 786 -5.44 33.01 -28.04
N ILE A 787 -5.60 33.68 -26.90
CA ILE A 787 -6.15 33.04 -25.69
C ILE A 787 -7.59 32.58 -25.91
N ILE A 788 -8.43 33.38 -26.57
CA ILE A 788 -9.81 33.00 -26.90
C ILE A 788 -9.80 31.77 -27.79
N LEU A 789 -8.98 31.76 -28.85
CA LEU A 789 -8.89 30.66 -29.78
C LEU A 789 -8.45 29.35 -29.09
N VAL A 790 -7.34 29.40 -28.35
CA VAL A 790 -6.81 28.26 -27.59
C VAL A 790 -7.84 27.78 -26.57
N THR A 791 -8.60 28.68 -25.94
CA THR A 791 -9.66 28.32 -25.01
C THR A 791 -10.80 27.56 -25.71
N LEU A 792 -11.23 28.02 -26.89
CA LEU A 792 -12.27 27.34 -27.69
C LEU A 792 -11.80 25.94 -28.10
N GLU A 793 -10.54 25.79 -28.50
CA GLU A 793 -9.94 24.49 -28.86
C GLU A 793 -9.84 23.54 -27.67
N ILE A 794 -9.39 24.03 -26.52
CA ILE A 794 -9.36 23.24 -25.29
C ILE A 794 -10.78 22.77 -24.94
N LEU A 795 -11.78 23.65 -25.03
CA LEU A 795 -13.18 23.28 -24.79
C LEU A 795 -13.68 22.24 -25.80
N LEU A 796 -13.31 22.36 -27.08
CA LEU A 796 -13.61 21.38 -28.13
C LEU A 796 -13.03 20.01 -27.77
N PHE A 797 -11.74 19.95 -27.44
CA PHE A 797 -11.05 18.70 -27.11
C PHE A 797 -11.59 18.06 -25.83
N LEU A 798 -11.88 18.87 -24.81
CA LEU A 798 -12.49 18.39 -23.57
C LEU A 798 -13.89 17.82 -23.80
N ARG A 799 -14.68 18.41 -24.70
CA ARG A 799 -16.00 17.89 -25.11
C ARG A 799 -15.91 16.59 -25.88
N MET A 800 -14.99 16.50 -26.84
CA MET A 800 -14.74 15.25 -27.56
C MET A 800 -14.22 14.14 -26.62
N PHE A 801 -13.34 14.49 -25.68
CA PHE A 801 -12.82 13.55 -24.68
C PHE A 801 -13.93 13.03 -23.76
N LYS A 802 -14.87 13.90 -23.35
CA LYS A 802 -16.07 13.49 -22.61
C LYS A 802 -16.88 12.45 -23.39
N ILE A 803 -17.13 12.68 -24.68
CA ILE A 803 -17.84 11.71 -25.53
C ILE A 803 -17.10 10.37 -25.53
N SER A 804 -15.78 10.37 -25.75
CA SER A 804 -14.96 9.16 -25.67
C SER A 804 -15.11 8.44 -24.32
N HIS A 805 -15.00 9.18 -23.21
CA HIS A 805 -15.10 8.65 -21.85
C HIS A 805 -16.47 8.03 -21.57
N GLN A 806 -17.57 8.71 -21.93
CA GLN A 806 -18.93 8.19 -21.79
C GLN A 806 -19.13 6.94 -22.66
N THR A 807 -18.63 6.96 -23.90
CA THR A 807 -18.68 5.82 -24.84
C THR A 807 -18.03 4.57 -24.24
N PHE A 808 -16.88 4.74 -23.57
CA PHE A 808 -16.14 3.63 -22.95
C PHE A 808 -16.84 3.10 -21.69
N PHE A 809 -17.09 3.98 -20.72
CA PHE A 809 -17.50 3.56 -19.37
C PHE A 809 -19.00 3.34 -19.23
N ILE A 810 -19.82 4.15 -19.89
CA ILE A 810 -21.29 4.10 -19.79
C ILE A 810 -21.84 3.18 -20.88
N TYR A 811 -21.56 3.49 -22.14
CA TYR A 811 -22.18 2.79 -23.28
C TYR A 811 -21.46 1.49 -23.68
N LYS A 812 -20.29 1.19 -23.08
CA LYS A 812 -19.51 -0.04 -23.30
C LYS A 812 -19.13 -0.30 -24.77
N ARG A 813 -18.76 0.76 -25.49
CA ARG A 813 -18.39 0.75 -26.91
C ARG A 813 -16.91 1.08 -27.10
N PRO A 814 -16.00 0.14 -26.82
CA PRO A 814 -14.58 0.45 -26.69
C PRO A 814 -13.92 0.90 -28.01
N PHE A 815 -14.36 0.40 -29.17
CA PHE A 815 -13.79 0.80 -30.46
C PHE A 815 -14.01 2.29 -30.74
N GLN A 816 -15.26 2.74 -30.64
CA GLN A 816 -15.64 4.12 -30.89
C GLN A 816 -15.02 5.05 -29.85
N ALA A 817 -14.96 4.62 -28.60
CA ALA A 817 -14.33 5.39 -27.54
C ALA A 817 -12.84 5.64 -27.81
N ILE A 818 -12.09 4.59 -28.17
CA ILE A 818 -10.66 4.69 -28.49
C ILE A 818 -10.46 5.52 -29.75
N LEU A 819 -11.32 5.36 -30.76
CA LEU A 819 -11.26 6.14 -31.99
C LEU A 819 -11.42 7.64 -31.73
N VAL A 820 -12.46 8.04 -31.00
CA VAL A 820 -12.66 9.45 -30.63
C VAL A 820 -11.49 9.95 -29.78
N PHE A 821 -10.95 9.13 -28.87
CA PHE A 821 -9.76 9.49 -28.09
C PHE A 821 -8.54 9.77 -28.98
N THR A 822 -8.29 8.92 -29.99
CA THR A 822 -7.18 9.16 -30.94
C THR A 822 -7.39 10.43 -31.77
N PHE A 823 -8.64 10.79 -32.12
CA PHE A 823 -8.94 12.05 -32.80
C PHE A 823 -8.70 13.27 -31.91
N VAL A 824 -9.03 13.19 -30.61
CA VAL A 824 -8.70 14.23 -29.63
C VAL A 824 -7.18 14.45 -29.59
N LEU A 825 -6.41 13.38 -29.43
CA LEU A 825 -4.95 13.47 -29.40
C LEU A 825 -4.37 14.02 -30.71
N TRP A 826 -4.94 13.62 -31.84
CA TRP A 826 -4.52 14.09 -33.17
C TRP A 826 -4.71 15.59 -33.35
N LEU A 827 -5.94 16.08 -33.13
CA LEU A 827 -6.24 17.50 -33.32
C LEU A 827 -5.51 18.37 -32.28
N ALA A 828 -5.40 17.90 -31.04
CA ALA A 828 -4.65 18.60 -30.01
C ALA A 828 -3.15 18.67 -30.33
N TYR A 829 -2.56 17.56 -30.82
CA TYR A 829 -1.16 17.55 -31.23
C TYR A 829 -0.91 18.55 -32.36
N GLN A 830 -1.75 18.55 -33.41
CA GLN A 830 -1.55 19.47 -34.54
C GLN A 830 -1.70 20.94 -34.13
N SER A 831 -2.69 21.26 -33.30
CA SER A 831 -2.90 22.64 -32.82
C SER A 831 -1.73 23.10 -31.94
N LEU A 832 -1.28 22.25 -31.00
CA LEU A 832 -0.13 22.56 -30.14
C LEU A 832 1.18 22.65 -30.92
N TYR A 833 1.39 21.75 -31.89
CA TYR A 833 2.59 21.75 -32.71
C TYR A 833 2.65 23.00 -33.59
N ASN A 834 1.54 23.37 -34.24
CA ASN A 834 1.47 24.57 -35.07
C ASN A 834 1.69 25.84 -34.22
N LEU A 835 1.03 25.96 -33.07
CA LEU A 835 1.26 27.07 -32.13
C LEU A 835 2.73 27.12 -31.69
N GLY A 836 3.28 26.00 -31.23
CA GLY A 836 4.69 25.91 -30.80
C GLY A 836 5.68 26.26 -31.90
N MET A 837 5.38 25.90 -33.15
CA MET A 837 6.20 26.24 -34.31
C MET A 837 6.18 27.75 -34.60
N THR A 838 5.00 28.37 -34.59
CA THR A 838 4.86 29.81 -34.87
C THR A 838 5.52 30.72 -33.83
N VAL A 839 5.66 30.26 -32.58
CA VAL A 839 6.39 30.98 -31.51
C VAL A 839 7.84 30.52 -31.34
N ALA A 840 8.36 29.71 -32.28
CA ALA A 840 9.72 29.17 -32.26
C ALA A 840 10.07 28.32 -31.02
N PHE A 841 9.09 27.61 -30.47
CA PHE A 841 9.28 26.58 -29.44
C PHE A 841 9.50 25.18 -30.03
N LEU A 842 9.04 24.95 -31.27
CA LEU A 842 9.20 23.71 -32.02
C LEU A 842 9.77 23.97 -33.42
N PRO A 843 10.49 23.00 -34.03
CA PRO A 843 11.01 23.16 -35.38
C PRO A 843 9.89 23.21 -36.43
N THR A 844 10.17 23.88 -37.54
CA THR A 844 9.22 24.06 -38.63
C THR A 844 8.77 22.72 -39.22
N ASP A 845 7.44 22.56 -39.33
CA ASP A 845 6.80 21.42 -39.98
C ASP A 845 5.71 21.93 -40.93
N GLY A 846 5.44 21.17 -41.99
CA GLY A 846 4.40 21.49 -42.98
C GLY A 846 3.00 21.07 -42.52
N SER A 847 2.70 21.25 -41.23
CA SER A 847 1.45 20.80 -40.62
C SER A 847 0.46 21.94 -40.48
N THR A 848 -0.73 21.71 -41.03
CA THR A 848 -1.83 22.69 -40.99
C THR A 848 -2.48 22.72 -39.61
N HIS A 849 -2.83 23.92 -39.15
CA HIS A 849 -3.66 24.11 -37.97
C HIS A 849 -5.08 23.58 -38.24
N PRO A 850 -5.62 22.67 -37.42
CA PRO A 850 -6.98 22.15 -37.60
C PRO A 850 -8.01 23.28 -37.65
N LEU A 851 -8.94 23.21 -38.61
CA LEU A 851 -10.05 24.16 -38.83
C LEU A 851 -9.70 25.62 -39.15
N ILE A 852 -8.43 26.03 -39.00
CA ILE A 852 -7.99 27.42 -39.19
C ILE A 852 -7.11 27.56 -40.43
N SER A 853 -6.07 26.74 -40.58
CA SER A 853 -5.14 26.87 -41.70
C SER A 853 -5.78 26.50 -43.04
N TYR A 854 -5.25 27.08 -44.12
CA TYR A 854 -5.54 26.60 -45.46
C TYR A 854 -4.98 25.18 -45.65
N GLY A 855 -5.84 24.22 -46.02
CA GLY A 855 -5.40 22.87 -46.36
C GLY A 855 -6.53 22.06 -46.99
N GLY A 856 -6.51 21.88 -48.32
CA GLY A 856 -7.62 21.24 -49.04
C GLY A 856 -7.97 19.84 -48.52
N SER A 857 -7.01 18.91 -48.53
CA SER A 857 -7.21 17.56 -47.97
C SER A 857 -7.31 17.55 -46.44
N SER A 858 -6.66 18.48 -45.75
CA SER A 858 -6.70 18.59 -44.29
C SER A 858 -8.10 18.91 -43.77
N TYR A 859 -8.81 19.85 -44.40
CA TYR A 859 -10.21 20.15 -44.09
C TYR A 859 -11.09 18.93 -44.27
N LEU A 860 -10.99 18.24 -45.41
CA LEU A 860 -11.81 17.07 -45.71
C LEU A 860 -11.68 15.98 -44.64
N VAL A 861 -10.44 15.64 -44.24
CA VAL A 861 -10.21 14.58 -43.26
C VAL A 861 -10.52 15.04 -41.82
N THR A 862 -10.20 16.28 -41.46
CA THR A 862 -10.55 16.85 -40.14
C THR A 862 -12.06 16.87 -39.94
N PHE A 863 -12.83 17.35 -40.93
CA PHE A 863 -14.29 17.33 -40.87
C PHE A 863 -14.86 15.91 -40.87
N THR A 864 -14.23 14.97 -41.57
CA THR A 864 -14.59 13.54 -41.49
C THR A 864 -14.42 13.01 -40.06
N ALA A 865 -13.29 13.29 -39.39
CA ALA A 865 -13.03 12.86 -38.02
C ALA A 865 -14.00 13.49 -37.00
N LEU A 866 -14.32 14.78 -37.16
CA LEU A 866 -15.31 15.49 -36.34
C LEU A 866 -16.73 14.95 -36.58
N GLY A 867 -17.10 14.64 -37.82
CA GLY A 867 -18.40 14.06 -38.15
C GLY A 867 -18.56 12.62 -37.63
N ILE A 868 -17.49 11.81 -37.67
CA ILE A 868 -17.45 10.51 -36.98
C ILE A 868 -17.64 10.69 -35.46
N THR A 869 -16.98 11.67 -34.85
CA THR A 869 -17.13 11.96 -33.41
C THR A 869 -18.57 12.32 -33.07
N MET A 870 -19.18 13.18 -33.88
CA MET A 870 -20.57 13.58 -33.73
C MET A 870 -21.54 12.41 -33.93
N ARG A 871 -21.25 11.52 -34.90
CA ARG A 871 -22.00 10.28 -35.10
C ARG A 871 -21.95 9.37 -33.87
N VAL A 872 -20.79 9.25 -33.23
CA VAL A 872 -20.63 8.44 -32.02
C VAL A 872 -21.49 9.00 -30.88
N ASP A 873 -21.50 10.32 -30.67
CA ASP A 873 -22.39 10.97 -29.69
C ASP A 873 -23.88 10.73 -30.00
N TYR A 874 -24.29 10.90 -31.27
CA TYR A 874 -25.65 10.61 -31.71
C TYR A 874 -26.07 9.16 -31.40
N GLU A 875 -25.25 8.18 -31.76
CA GLU A 875 -25.54 6.78 -31.49
C GLU A 875 -25.57 6.46 -29.99
N ASN A 876 -24.70 7.10 -29.19
CA ASN A 876 -24.71 6.95 -27.73
C ASN A 876 -25.99 7.50 -27.10
N ARG A 877 -26.46 8.67 -27.55
CA ARG A 877 -27.72 9.26 -27.10
C ARG A 877 -28.92 8.39 -27.49
N LEU A 878 -28.89 7.77 -28.67
CA LEU A 878 -29.91 6.78 -29.04
C LEU A 878 -29.88 5.54 -28.13
N ILE A 879 -28.70 5.05 -27.76
CA ILE A 879 -28.55 3.92 -26.81
C ILE A 879 -29.09 4.30 -25.42
N ALA A 880 -28.81 5.52 -24.96
CA ALA A 880 -29.37 6.04 -23.69
C ALA A 880 -30.92 6.00 -23.68
N ASN A 881 -31.53 6.14 -24.85
CA ASN A 881 -32.99 6.10 -25.04
C ASN A 881 -33.54 4.69 -25.36
N GLY A 882 -32.76 3.63 -25.15
CA GLY A 882 -33.22 2.25 -25.31
C GLY A 882 -33.08 1.67 -26.72
N HIS A 883 -32.45 2.38 -27.67
CA HIS A 883 -32.15 1.78 -28.98
C HIS A 883 -30.96 0.83 -28.91
N THR A 884 -31.12 -0.39 -29.42
CA THR A 884 -30.03 -1.37 -29.51
C THR A 884 -29.35 -1.30 -30.87
N PHE A 885 -28.03 -1.10 -30.89
CA PHE A 885 -27.21 -1.22 -32.10
C PHE A 885 -26.49 -2.57 -32.11
N LYS A 886 -26.66 -3.36 -33.18
CA LYS A 886 -25.83 -4.55 -33.42
C LYS A 886 -24.51 -4.10 -34.06
N GLU A 887 -23.38 -4.35 -33.39
CA GLU A 887 -22.08 -4.33 -34.07
C GLU A 887 -22.05 -5.49 -35.07
N GLY A 888 -22.16 -5.22 -36.38
CA GLY A 888 -22.17 -6.28 -37.40
C GLY A 888 -20.87 -7.09 -37.46
N ARG A 889 -20.81 -8.08 -38.39
CA ARG A 889 -19.66 -8.98 -38.76
C ARG A 889 -18.29 -8.30 -39.03
N SER A 890 -18.19 -6.99 -38.78
CA SER A 890 -17.02 -6.12 -38.89
C SER A 890 -15.75 -6.66 -38.22
N GLN A 891 -15.86 -7.34 -37.08
CA GLN A 891 -14.70 -7.90 -36.37
C GLN A 891 -14.05 -9.04 -37.16
N ASP A 892 -14.85 -9.97 -37.66
CA ASP A 892 -14.37 -11.18 -38.36
C ASP A 892 -13.70 -10.86 -39.70
N ILE A 893 -14.23 -9.87 -40.42
CA ILE A 893 -13.73 -9.45 -41.74
C ILE A 893 -12.32 -8.87 -41.63
N VAL A 894 -12.11 -7.97 -40.67
CA VAL A 894 -10.82 -7.28 -40.49
C VAL A 894 -9.76 -8.25 -39.97
N LEU A 895 -10.10 -9.07 -38.96
CA LEU A 895 -9.21 -10.11 -38.45
C LEU A 895 -8.82 -11.09 -39.56
N SER A 896 -9.76 -11.52 -40.39
CA SER A 896 -9.48 -12.42 -41.51
C SER A 896 -8.53 -11.80 -42.55
N PHE A 897 -8.67 -10.52 -42.84
CA PHE A 897 -7.84 -9.83 -43.84
C PHE A 897 -6.39 -9.62 -43.38
N PHE A 898 -6.19 -9.10 -42.17
CA PHE A 898 -4.83 -8.86 -41.66
C PHE A 898 -4.11 -10.15 -41.26
N ASN A 899 -4.83 -11.18 -40.78
CA ASN A 899 -4.25 -12.50 -40.57
C ASN A 899 -3.82 -13.14 -41.90
N PHE A 900 -4.61 -13.00 -42.98
CA PHE A 900 -4.21 -13.46 -44.31
C PHE A 900 -2.92 -12.79 -44.80
N LEU A 901 -2.76 -11.48 -44.57
CA LEU A 901 -1.51 -10.77 -44.90
C LEU A 901 -0.33 -11.28 -44.05
N ALA A 902 -0.51 -11.40 -42.73
CA ALA A 902 0.53 -11.91 -41.82
C ALA A 902 0.96 -13.35 -42.16
N GLU A 903 0.01 -14.23 -42.52
CA GLU A 903 0.27 -15.59 -42.99
C GLU A 903 1.14 -15.64 -44.26
N LYS A 904 0.99 -14.64 -45.15
CA LYS A 904 1.75 -14.58 -46.41
C LYS A 904 3.20 -14.11 -46.21
N PHE A 905 3.47 -13.36 -45.15
CA PHE A 905 4.82 -12.88 -44.77
C PHE A 905 5.54 -13.80 -43.76
N SER A 906 4.81 -14.68 -43.08
CA SER A 906 5.36 -15.71 -42.19
C SER A 906 5.63 -17.00 -42.97
N LYS A 907 6.91 -17.41 -43.09
CA LYS A 907 7.31 -18.72 -43.67
C LYS A 907 6.83 -19.94 -42.86
N ASP A 908 6.17 -19.73 -41.72
CA ASP A 908 5.91 -20.77 -40.75
C ASP A 908 4.53 -21.45 -40.94
N LYS A 909 4.54 -22.76 -41.19
CA LYS A 909 3.35 -23.61 -41.47
C LYS A 909 2.35 -23.68 -40.30
N LYS A 910 2.65 -23.10 -39.13
CA LYS A 910 1.83 -23.16 -37.90
C LYS A 910 0.50 -22.40 -37.96
N PHE A 911 0.35 -21.42 -38.86
CA PHE A 911 -0.88 -20.63 -38.95
C PHE A 911 -2.09 -21.42 -39.49
N LYS A 912 -1.87 -22.56 -40.18
CA LYS A 912 -2.96 -23.44 -40.68
C LYS A 912 -3.85 -24.02 -39.57
N HIS A 913 -3.43 -24.01 -38.30
CA HIS A 913 -4.22 -24.55 -37.20
C HIS A 913 -5.34 -23.63 -36.70
N LEU A 914 -5.30 -22.32 -36.98
CA LEU A 914 -6.37 -21.39 -36.59
C LEU A 914 -7.65 -21.55 -37.43
N LYS A 915 -7.57 -22.14 -38.63
CA LYS A 915 -8.74 -22.50 -39.44
C LYS A 915 -9.54 -23.70 -38.89
N LYS A 916 -8.91 -24.57 -38.09
CA LYS A 916 -9.58 -25.76 -37.52
C LYS A 916 -10.37 -25.46 -36.24
N ALA A 917 -10.02 -24.41 -35.49
CA ALA A 917 -10.72 -24.04 -34.26
C ALA A 917 -12.07 -23.33 -34.49
N ARG A 918 -12.35 -22.84 -35.70
CA ARG A 918 -13.61 -22.14 -36.05
C ARG A 918 -14.74 -23.04 -36.55
N LYS A 919 -14.51 -24.37 -36.68
CA LYS A 919 -15.52 -25.33 -37.17
C LYS A 919 -16.20 -26.16 -36.10
N SER A 920 -15.91 -25.94 -34.81
CA SER A 920 -16.58 -26.67 -33.74
C SER A 920 -17.48 -25.76 -32.90
N LYS A 921 -18.76 -25.83 -33.27
CA LYS A 921 -19.99 -25.68 -32.47
C LYS A 921 -20.76 -24.34 -32.51
N PRO A 922 -22.11 -24.46 -32.50
CA PRO A 922 -23.08 -23.50 -33.04
C PRO A 922 -23.41 -22.34 -32.12
#